data_AF-A0A9P7ED10-F1
#
_entry.id   AF-A0A9P7ED10-F1
#
_cell.length_a   1.000
_cell.length_b   1.000
_cell.length_c   1.000
_cell.angle_alpha   90.00
_cell.angle_beta   90.00
_cell.angle_gamma   90.00
#
_symmetry.space_group_name_H-M   'P 1'
#
loop_
_entity.id
_entity.type
_entity.pdbx_description
1 polymer ?
#
loop_
_entity_poly.entity_id
_entity_poly.type
_entity_poly.pdbx_seq_one_letter_code
_entity_poly.pdbx_strand_id
1 'polypeptide(L)'
;MSGLLDGAKKAYLIVKRHATPTQTTQLAPIQTMRVHTEKVWAVAFFKDGRRIVTPSKDKTLQIWDVETRTLVGGLFKGHSDRVYSVAVSPNDRRFASGGETGAIIIWDVGKKQMLFELKKHVKLVPSLCFSPDGKRLASGSLDKTVIIWDAKTGAVLSTLQSARGSVFCVVFSPNGLQLASGEQGTVRVWNTENVAELLFDINFAHQGWVKSVAWTPDGQQLISASHDQTIKFWDSSNGTKIGQPCTGHTHDINSLAISSDASFIATVSFDKTMRMWSTESHEQIGQRLKHTTRVSSVAISPNGELLVIGDYDGNVQLWSIENILSATLETDSSYYLYLAHRSKVKLGQNLYAEALLDAEKVIELNPTSHLGYELRRAALCGALCYDDALEGLTIMPSELDDVPDPQIRQLRQQYVSPSEVAIRRAIDAKLENAPLRLINTITGDICDRSAQIKTFVKSTKYKMLLHSLVMHAPLQTELIEEAVVTYFSWVMLSHRWEIKEPLLHEIQGSIYDLDPVGTIVKLQKFCEVVRNAGHCWAWSDTCCIDQNNNIELQQSVNSMFIWYRHSALAIVYLSDVPPSSLANSIWNTRGWTVQEFLAPKMVLFYQADWTLYLDDHSHNHKQSVSIMKELEDSTGINARALVNFHPGMRNPREKLQWVSKRETTREEDIAYSLFGIFGVHLPVIYGEKRQNALGRLLQEIIAHSGDITALDWVGQSSGFNSCLPADISSYKAPSLLPSLSEDEMQNSVSTLRNTVAVESALNLYTLLEKLSFPRFANARLQLPCIAFPLTEVRRRSGQYGDQRFTYDVKADGLRDLPITTEDQLAQFWLGRRVRRTVLLIRPWTRYLLGLSDFAELLDFAEPPDINDECSVQDYWSALESPGEQPECERAFRLVAHLGKPFSAFLLVQQPGGEYRRIASDISIIAQVRDASSIDDLMDIRTLEIL
;
A
#
# COMPACT_ATOMS: atom_id res chain seq x y z
N MET A 1 -26.22 29.82 16.27
CA MET A 1 -26.02 29.20 17.61
C MET A 1 -24.85 29.82 18.40
N SER A 2 -24.02 30.68 17.81
CA SER A 2 -22.85 31.30 18.49
C SER A 2 -23.18 32.39 19.52
N GLY A 3 -24.29 33.13 19.37
CA GLY A 3 -24.65 34.24 20.29
C GLY A 3 -25.28 33.82 21.63
N LEU A 4 -25.83 32.60 21.73
CA LEU A 4 -26.46 32.08 22.96
C LEU A 4 -25.42 31.48 23.93
N LEU A 5 -24.27 31.02 23.42
CA LEU A 5 -23.19 30.45 24.24
C LEU A 5 -22.41 31.52 25.02
N ASP A 6 -22.25 32.73 24.45
CA ASP A 6 -21.44 33.79 25.06
C ASP A 6 -22.16 34.44 26.27
N GLY A 7 -23.49 34.50 26.21
CA GLY A 7 -24.34 34.90 27.34
C GLY A 7 -24.29 33.91 28.51
N ALA A 8 -24.22 32.60 28.22
CA ALA A 8 -24.09 31.56 29.24
C ALA A 8 -22.70 31.55 29.90
N LYS A 9 -21.62 31.79 29.12
CA LYS A 9 -20.24 31.92 29.64
C LYS A 9 -20.10 33.08 30.63
N LYS A 10 -20.71 34.25 30.36
CA LYS A 10 -20.71 35.38 31.31
C LYS A 10 -21.58 35.13 32.54
N ALA A 11 -22.73 34.48 32.38
CA ALA A 11 -23.59 34.14 33.53
C ALA A 11 -22.92 33.14 34.49
N TYR A 12 -22.18 32.15 33.96
CA TYR A 12 -21.49 31.14 34.77
C TYR A 12 -20.28 31.71 35.52
N LEU A 13 -19.53 32.64 34.91
CA LEU A 13 -18.38 33.31 35.54
C LEU A 13 -18.79 34.28 36.67
N ILE A 14 -19.99 34.84 36.62
CA ILE A 14 -20.50 35.75 37.67
C ILE A 14 -20.94 34.95 38.92
N VAL A 15 -21.46 33.74 38.76
CA VAL A 15 -21.84 32.87 39.90
C VAL A 15 -20.62 32.40 40.70
N LYS A 16 -19.46 32.22 40.05
CA LYS A 16 -18.23 31.72 40.71
C LYS A 16 -17.52 32.72 41.62
N ARG A 17 -17.83 34.03 41.56
CA ARG A 17 -17.18 35.06 42.41
C ARG A 17 -17.85 35.31 43.77
N HIS A 18 -19.00 34.70 44.05
CA HIS A 18 -19.74 34.93 45.30
C HIS A 18 -20.16 33.69 46.10
N ALA A 19 -19.69 32.50 45.75
CA ALA A 19 -19.89 31.32 46.60
C ALA A 19 -18.75 31.22 47.63
N THR A 20 -18.96 31.81 48.82
CA THR A 20 -18.16 31.50 50.00
C THR A 20 -18.31 30.03 50.38
N PRO A 21 -17.24 29.30 50.74
CA PRO A 21 -17.30 27.88 51.07
C PRO A 21 -17.75 27.71 52.51
N THR A 22 -19.03 27.89 52.78
CA THR A 22 -19.63 27.52 54.07
C THR A 22 -20.99 26.87 53.85
N GLN A 23 -20.95 25.60 53.46
CA GLN A 23 -21.89 24.56 53.89
C GLN A 23 -21.40 23.23 53.30
N THR A 24 -20.96 22.31 54.16
CA THR A 24 -20.83 20.89 53.82
C THR A 24 -22.23 20.36 53.52
N THR A 25 -22.67 20.51 52.28
CA THR A 25 -23.87 19.85 51.76
C THR A 25 -23.65 18.36 51.90
N GLN A 26 -24.41 17.70 52.76
CA GLN A 26 -24.46 16.24 52.78
C GLN A 26 -24.88 15.77 51.38
N LEU A 27 -24.02 15.01 50.71
CA LEU A 27 -24.38 14.32 49.47
C LEU A 27 -25.60 13.44 49.76
N ALA A 28 -26.70 13.71 49.06
CA ALA A 28 -27.90 12.89 49.09
C ALA A 28 -27.86 11.88 47.94
N PRO A 29 -28.41 10.66 48.12
CA PRO A 29 -28.59 9.74 47.01
C PRO A 29 -29.46 10.41 45.94
N ILE A 30 -29.19 10.12 44.66
CA ILE A 30 -30.12 10.51 43.57
C ILE A 30 -31.52 10.00 43.94
N GLN A 31 -31.57 8.79 44.48
CA GLN A 31 -32.82 8.14 44.84
C GLN A 31 -32.64 7.06 45.90
N THR A 32 -33.64 6.92 46.77
CA THR A 32 -33.81 5.79 47.67
C THR A 32 -35.13 5.10 47.36
N MET A 33 -35.10 3.83 46.97
CA MET A 33 -36.28 3.01 46.69
C MET A 33 -36.43 1.95 47.77
N ARG A 34 -37.62 1.82 48.35
CA ARG A 34 -37.93 0.68 49.22
C ARG A 34 -38.42 -0.48 48.38
N VAL A 35 -37.53 -1.44 48.17
CA VAL A 35 -37.70 -2.52 47.18
C VAL A 35 -38.33 -3.75 47.81
N HIS A 36 -37.86 -4.08 49.02
CA HIS A 36 -38.34 -5.21 49.79
C HIS A 36 -38.78 -4.79 51.20
N THR A 37 -39.59 -5.64 51.85
CA THR A 37 -39.98 -5.44 53.25
C THR A 37 -38.90 -5.89 54.23
N GLU A 38 -37.96 -6.70 53.75
CA GLU A 38 -36.88 -7.33 54.50
C GLU A 38 -35.53 -7.12 53.78
N LYS A 39 -34.44 -7.45 54.48
CA LYS A 39 -33.03 -7.30 54.05
C LYS A 39 -32.80 -7.67 52.58
N VAL A 40 -32.19 -6.76 51.82
CA VAL A 40 -31.59 -7.06 50.51
C VAL A 40 -30.17 -7.55 50.74
N TRP A 41 -29.81 -8.71 50.20
CA TRP A 41 -28.49 -9.32 50.44
C TRP A 41 -27.47 -9.01 49.36
N ALA A 42 -27.92 -8.93 48.10
CA ALA A 42 -27.10 -8.64 46.95
C ALA A 42 -27.87 -7.71 46.00
N VAL A 43 -27.15 -7.00 45.14
CA VAL A 43 -27.71 -6.27 44.01
C VAL A 43 -26.83 -6.50 42.80
N ALA A 44 -27.44 -6.69 41.62
CA ALA A 44 -26.70 -6.81 40.37
C ALA A 44 -27.36 -5.98 39.26
N PHE A 45 -26.54 -5.34 38.44
CA PHE A 45 -26.97 -4.70 37.20
C PHE A 45 -27.09 -5.72 36.08
N PHE A 46 -28.06 -5.49 35.20
CA PHE A 46 -28.05 -6.04 33.85
C PHE A 46 -27.01 -5.29 33.00
N LYS A 47 -26.49 -5.94 31.95
CA LYS A 47 -25.51 -5.34 31.02
C LYS A 47 -26.09 -4.15 30.25
N ASP A 48 -27.41 -4.11 30.08
CA ASP A 48 -28.14 -2.94 29.57
C ASP A 48 -27.98 -1.68 30.42
N GLY A 49 -27.51 -1.79 31.67
CA GLY A 49 -27.32 -0.67 32.61
C GLY A 49 -28.61 -0.01 33.10
N ARG A 50 -29.76 -0.43 32.59
CA ARG A 50 -31.07 0.13 32.87
C ARG A 50 -31.83 -0.66 33.92
N ARG A 51 -31.57 -1.96 34.03
CA ARG A 51 -32.24 -2.84 34.98
C ARG A 51 -31.31 -3.30 36.09
N ILE A 52 -31.88 -3.49 37.28
CA ILE A 52 -31.22 -4.11 38.43
C ILE A 52 -32.06 -5.28 38.95
N VAL A 53 -31.40 -6.27 39.56
CA VAL A 53 -32.07 -7.38 40.26
C VAL A 53 -31.66 -7.43 41.72
N THR A 54 -32.64 -7.63 42.59
CA THR A 54 -32.48 -7.61 44.06
C THR A 54 -33.05 -8.88 44.69
N PRO A 55 -32.21 -9.77 45.23
CA PRO A 55 -32.64 -10.84 46.14
C PRO A 55 -32.86 -10.34 47.57
N SER A 56 -33.89 -10.85 48.22
CA SER A 56 -34.21 -10.51 49.60
C SER A 56 -34.44 -11.72 50.52
N LYS A 57 -34.31 -11.45 51.82
CA LYS A 57 -34.72 -12.33 52.91
C LYS A 57 -36.22 -12.68 52.88
N ASP A 58 -37.05 -11.91 52.18
CA ASP A 58 -38.49 -12.22 51.98
C ASP A 58 -38.75 -13.40 51.02
N LYS A 59 -37.70 -14.08 50.53
CA LYS A 59 -37.72 -15.23 49.61
C LYS A 59 -38.08 -14.87 48.16
N THR A 60 -38.14 -13.58 47.84
CA THR A 60 -38.47 -13.09 46.51
C THR A 60 -37.27 -12.43 45.85
N LEU A 61 -37.28 -12.40 44.51
CA LEU A 61 -36.42 -11.52 43.72
C LEU A 61 -37.27 -10.52 42.97
N GLN A 62 -36.76 -9.30 42.84
CA GLN A 62 -37.40 -8.24 42.08
C GLN A 62 -36.44 -7.65 41.04
N ILE A 63 -36.96 -7.32 39.87
CA ILE A 63 -36.22 -6.60 38.82
C ILE A 63 -36.80 -5.19 38.72
N TRP A 64 -35.94 -4.19 38.77
CA TRP A 64 -36.34 -2.78 38.71
C TRP A 64 -35.69 -2.09 37.54
N ASP A 65 -36.46 -1.24 36.88
CA ASP A 65 -35.95 -0.29 35.91
C ASP A 65 -35.52 0.98 36.64
N VAL A 66 -34.24 1.33 36.50
CA VAL A 66 -33.58 2.40 37.25
C VAL A 66 -34.11 3.78 36.83
N GLU A 67 -34.49 3.95 35.56
CA GLU A 67 -34.93 5.23 35.00
C GLU A 67 -36.41 5.50 35.30
N THR A 68 -37.27 4.53 34.99
CA THR A 68 -38.73 4.64 35.17
C THR A 68 -39.19 4.36 36.59
N ARG A 69 -38.33 3.75 37.43
CA ARG A 69 -38.60 3.46 38.85
C ARG A 69 -39.74 2.47 39.03
N THR A 70 -39.91 1.59 38.06
CA THR A 70 -40.99 0.60 38.05
C THR A 70 -40.44 -0.80 38.22
N LEU A 71 -41.22 -1.63 38.91
CA LEU A 71 -40.97 -3.06 38.99
C LEU A 71 -41.21 -3.68 37.61
N VAL A 72 -40.14 -4.20 37.00
CA VAL A 72 -40.19 -4.87 35.71
C VAL A 72 -40.47 -6.35 35.92
N GLY A 73 -41.66 -6.78 35.51
CA GLY A 73 -41.98 -8.20 35.42
C GLY A 73 -42.48 -8.88 36.69
N GLY A 74 -42.77 -8.13 37.75
CA GLY A 74 -43.39 -8.66 38.96
C GLY A 74 -42.40 -9.36 39.92
N LEU A 75 -42.95 -10.08 40.91
CA LEU A 75 -42.18 -10.79 41.93
C LEU A 75 -41.80 -12.19 41.44
N PHE A 76 -40.50 -12.48 41.38
CA PHE A 76 -40.00 -13.82 41.10
C PHE A 76 -40.05 -14.65 42.39
N LYS A 77 -40.99 -15.59 42.44
CA LYS A 77 -41.24 -16.49 43.59
C LYS A 77 -40.93 -17.92 43.17
N GLY A 78 -40.10 -18.61 43.95
CA GLY A 78 -39.73 -20.00 43.68
C GLY A 78 -38.77 -20.59 44.72
N HIS A 79 -37.95 -19.76 45.36
CA HIS A 79 -37.17 -20.17 46.53
C HIS A 79 -38.10 -20.44 47.73
N SER A 80 -37.81 -21.53 48.44
CA SER A 80 -38.56 -21.93 49.65
C SER A 80 -38.07 -21.20 50.91
N ASP A 81 -36.93 -20.53 50.80
CA ASP A 81 -36.07 -19.99 51.83
C ASP A 81 -35.45 -18.65 51.38
N ARG A 82 -34.53 -18.09 52.18
CA ARG A 82 -33.96 -16.76 51.95
C ARG A 82 -33.00 -16.79 50.76
N VAL A 83 -33.05 -15.76 49.92
CA VAL A 83 -32.16 -15.64 48.76
C VAL A 83 -31.01 -14.70 49.11
N TYR A 84 -29.77 -15.16 48.93
CA TYR A 84 -28.57 -14.43 49.35
C TYR A 84 -27.74 -13.87 48.20
N SER A 85 -27.74 -14.55 47.05
CA SER A 85 -26.90 -14.20 45.92
C SER A 85 -27.69 -14.15 44.63
N VAL A 86 -27.25 -13.30 43.71
CA VAL A 86 -27.80 -13.18 42.36
C VAL A 86 -26.66 -12.94 41.38
N ALA A 87 -26.78 -13.49 40.17
CA ALA A 87 -25.87 -13.22 39.07
C ALA A 87 -26.66 -13.09 37.77
N VAL A 88 -26.34 -12.11 36.94
CA VAL A 88 -26.99 -11.90 35.64
C VAL A 88 -26.13 -12.51 34.54
N SER A 89 -26.74 -13.17 33.56
CA SER A 89 -26.02 -13.70 32.40
C SER A 89 -25.57 -12.56 31.48
N PRO A 90 -24.42 -12.66 30.80
CA PRO A 90 -23.89 -11.59 29.93
C PRO A 90 -24.83 -11.11 28.80
N ASN A 91 -25.82 -11.91 28.42
CA ASN A 91 -26.80 -11.58 27.38
C ASN A 91 -28.12 -10.99 27.92
N ASP A 92 -28.22 -10.72 29.22
CA ASP A 92 -29.40 -10.19 29.92
C ASP A 92 -30.70 -11.00 29.79
N ARG A 93 -30.65 -12.22 29.25
CA ARG A 93 -31.83 -13.08 29.08
C ARG A 93 -32.11 -13.95 30.31
N ARG A 94 -31.07 -14.26 31.10
CA ARG A 94 -31.17 -15.13 32.27
C ARG A 94 -30.51 -14.50 33.49
N PHE A 95 -30.93 -14.94 34.67
CA PHE A 95 -30.20 -14.71 35.90
C PHE A 95 -30.28 -15.95 36.80
N ALA A 96 -29.29 -16.10 37.68
CA ALA A 96 -29.20 -17.17 38.66
C ALA A 96 -29.39 -16.58 40.05
N SER A 97 -29.95 -17.36 40.97
CA SER A 97 -30.21 -16.96 42.35
C SER A 97 -29.91 -18.08 43.32
N GLY A 98 -29.24 -17.79 44.43
CA GLY A 98 -28.79 -18.79 45.41
C GLY A 98 -29.48 -18.64 46.76
N GLY A 99 -29.98 -19.77 47.28
CA GLY A 99 -30.71 -19.87 48.54
C GLY A 99 -29.86 -20.28 49.76
N GLU A 100 -30.47 -20.22 50.95
CA GLU A 100 -29.95 -20.62 52.26
C GLU A 100 -29.75 -22.14 52.39
N THR A 101 -30.58 -22.94 51.72
CA THR A 101 -30.54 -24.41 51.76
C THR A 101 -29.70 -25.04 50.65
N GLY A 102 -29.02 -24.24 49.82
CA GLY A 102 -28.20 -24.75 48.72
C GLY A 102 -28.88 -24.76 47.35
N ALA A 103 -30.17 -24.42 47.27
CA ALA A 103 -30.88 -24.35 46.01
C ALA A 103 -30.38 -23.19 45.14
N ILE A 104 -30.07 -23.46 43.87
CA ILE A 104 -29.79 -22.41 42.88
C ILE A 104 -30.85 -22.48 41.79
N ILE A 105 -31.54 -21.38 41.51
CA ILE A 105 -32.58 -21.32 40.48
C ILE A 105 -32.11 -20.44 39.33
N ILE A 106 -32.24 -20.95 38.09
CA ILE A 106 -32.04 -20.19 36.86
C ILE A 106 -33.38 -19.68 36.36
N TRP A 107 -33.45 -18.39 36.08
CA TRP A 107 -34.66 -17.68 35.66
C TRP A 107 -34.53 -17.17 34.24
N ASP A 108 -35.66 -17.12 33.53
CA ASP A 108 -35.80 -16.41 32.26
C ASP A 108 -36.41 -15.03 32.49
N VAL A 109 -35.70 -14.00 32.05
CA VAL A 109 -36.09 -12.59 32.26
C VAL A 109 -37.29 -12.21 31.40
N GLY A 110 -37.35 -12.70 30.16
CA GLY A 110 -38.41 -12.37 29.22
C GLY A 110 -39.72 -13.10 29.53
N LYS A 111 -39.63 -14.39 29.85
CA LYS A 111 -40.78 -15.24 30.21
C LYS A 111 -41.23 -15.09 31.65
N LYS A 112 -40.40 -14.48 32.52
CA LYS A 112 -40.68 -14.23 33.94
C LYS A 112 -40.96 -15.51 34.73
N GLN A 113 -40.23 -16.58 34.41
CA GLN A 113 -40.46 -17.90 34.99
C GLN A 113 -39.13 -18.56 35.37
N MET A 114 -39.20 -19.48 36.33
CA MET A 114 -38.09 -20.38 36.62
C MET A 114 -37.89 -21.32 35.43
N LEU A 115 -36.64 -21.51 35.00
CA LEU A 115 -36.29 -22.48 33.97
C LEU A 115 -36.04 -23.85 34.59
N PHE A 116 -35.11 -23.92 35.55
CA PHE A 116 -34.78 -25.13 36.29
C PHE A 116 -34.03 -24.80 37.58
N GLU A 117 -33.98 -25.79 38.47
CA GLU A 117 -33.36 -25.71 39.79
C GLU A 117 -32.15 -26.67 39.86
N LEU A 118 -31.05 -26.19 40.42
CA LEU A 118 -29.79 -26.92 40.61
C LEU A 118 -29.66 -27.34 42.07
N LYS A 119 -29.74 -28.65 42.33
CA LYS A 119 -29.69 -29.24 43.67
C LYS A 119 -28.46 -30.11 43.82
N LYS A 120 -27.37 -29.52 44.33
CA LYS A 120 -26.19 -30.27 44.75
C LYS A 120 -25.54 -29.69 46.00
N HIS A 121 -25.52 -28.37 46.14
CA HIS A 121 -25.10 -27.74 47.38
C HIS A 121 -26.05 -28.10 48.51
N VAL A 122 -25.48 -28.27 49.70
CA VAL A 122 -26.22 -28.69 50.92
C VAL A 122 -26.27 -27.60 51.98
N LYS A 123 -25.67 -26.44 51.71
CA LYS A 123 -25.66 -25.25 52.56
C LYS A 123 -25.81 -23.99 51.72
N LEU A 124 -25.94 -22.86 52.41
CA LEU A 124 -26.03 -21.51 51.86
C LEU A 124 -25.05 -21.27 50.71
N VAL A 125 -25.57 -20.70 49.62
CA VAL A 125 -24.82 -20.25 48.43
C VAL A 125 -24.64 -18.72 48.48
N PRO A 126 -23.58 -18.21 49.13
CA PRO A 126 -23.37 -16.76 49.27
C PRO A 126 -22.95 -16.07 47.97
N SER A 127 -22.51 -16.78 46.93
CA SER A 127 -22.02 -16.16 45.69
C SER A 127 -22.25 -17.03 44.47
N LEU A 128 -22.60 -16.34 43.37
CA LEU A 128 -22.82 -16.90 42.04
C LEU A 128 -22.13 -16.01 41.01
N CYS A 129 -21.62 -16.59 39.93
CA CYS A 129 -21.03 -15.82 38.84
C CYS A 129 -21.19 -16.57 37.51
N PHE A 130 -21.71 -15.93 36.48
CA PHE A 130 -21.69 -16.47 35.11
C PHE A 130 -20.31 -16.29 34.48
N SER A 131 -19.91 -17.21 33.62
CA SER A 131 -18.75 -17.00 32.76
C SER A 131 -19.03 -15.86 31.75
N PRO A 132 -17.99 -15.16 31.25
CA PRO A 132 -18.15 -14.06 30.30
C PRO A 132 -18.88 -14.43 29.00
N ASP A 133 -18.78 -15.69 28.56
CA ASP A 133 -19.50 -16.23 27.40
C ASP A 133 -20.95 -16.67 27.73
N GLY A 134 -21.34 -16.65 29.01
CA GLY A 134 -22.65 -17.06 29.51
C GLY A 134 -22.93 -18.56 29.47
N LYS A 135 -21.95 -19.40 29.11
CA LYS A 135 -22.15 -20.86 28.98
C LYS A 135 -22.02 -21.60 30.31
N ARG A 136 -21.31 -21.05 31.28
CA ARG A 136 -21.05 -21.67 32.58
C ARG A 136 -21.55 -20.77 33.72
N LEU A 137 -21.90 -21.42 34.83
CA LEU A 137 -22.22 -20.75 36.09
C LEU A 137 -21.33 -21.35 37.18
N ALA A 138 -20.64 -20.51 37.95
CA ALA A 138 -19.91 -20.93 39.15
C ALA A 138 -20.74 -20.60 40.40
N SER A 139 -20.78 -21.52 41.35
CA SER A 139 -21.39 -21.33 42.65
C SER A 139 -20.44 -21.69 43.78
N GLY A 140 -20.26 -20.80 44.74
CA GLY A 140 -19.52 -21.05 45.97
C GLY A 140 -20.49 -21.23 47.13
N SER A 141 -20.24 -22.21 48.00
CA SER A 141 -21.12 -22.56 49.11
C SER A 141 -20.39 -22.69 50.44
N LEU A 142 -21.15 -22.51 51.53
CA LEU A 142 -20.68 -22.78 52.88
C LEU A 142 -20.46 -24.28 53.16
N ASP A 143 -20.86 -25.16 52.25
CA ASP A 143 -20.54 -26.59 52.27
C ASP A 143 -19.08 -26.92 51.89
N LYS A 144 -18.26 -25.89 51.65
CA LYS A 144 -16.84 -25.99 51.29
C LYS A 144 -16.61 -26.51 49.88
N THR A 145 -17.54 -26.23 48.97
CA THR A 145 -17.40 -26.58 47.56
C THR A 145 -17.65 -25.38 46.65
N VAL A 146 -16.91 -25.36 45.54
CA VAL A 146 -17.24 -24.56 44.36
C VAL A 146 -17.70 -25.50 43.26
N ILE A 147 -18.87 -25.25 42.66
CA ILE A 147 -19.41 -26.08 41.59
C ILE A 147 -19.49 -25.23 40.32
N ILE A 148 -18.98 -25.78 39.21
CA ILE A 148 -19.15 -25.21 37.88
C ILE A 148 -20.24 -25.99 37.18
N TRP A 149 -21.25 -25.27 36.70
CA TRP A 149 -22.44 -25.78 36.05
C TRP A 149 -22.46 -25.36 34.59
N ASP A 150 -23.07 -26.19 33.75
CA ASP A 150 -23.50 -25.78 32.42
C ASP A 150 -24.76 -24.91 32.56
N ALA A 151 -24.69 -23.66 32.10
CA ALA A 151 -25.76 -22.67 32.26
C ALA A 151 -27.00 -22.97 31.40
N LYS A 152 -26.89 -23.86 30.41
CA LYS A 152 -27.98 -24.21 29.50
C LYS A 152 -28.78 -25.40 30.00
N THR A 153 -28.09 -26.44 30.46
CA THR A 153 -28.64 -27.74 30.86
C THR A 153 -28.78 -27.90 32.37
N GLY A 154 -28.00 -27.15 33.15
CA GLY A 154 -27.90 -27.33 34.59
C GLY A 154 -27.05 -28.53 35.01
N ALA A 155 -26.33 -29.16 34.09
CA ALA A 155 -25.42 -30.25 34.42
C ALA A 155 -24.23 -29.74 35.24
N VAL A 156 -23.76 -30.55 36.17
CA VAL A 156 -22.50 -30.29 36.88
C VAL A 156 -21.35 -30.60 35.93
N LEU A 157 -20.51 -29.60 35.65
CA LEU A 157 -19.28 -29.78 34.87
C LEU A 157 -18.12 -30.18 35.78
N SER A 158 -17.94 -29.45 36.89
CA SER A 158 -16.85 -29.70 37.84
C SER A 158 -17.27 -29.42 39.27
N THR A 159 -16.65 -30.11 40.24
CA THR A 159 -16.82 -29.85 41.68
C THR A 159 -15.46 -29.73 42.33
N LEU A 160 -15.18 -28.53 42.81
CA LEU A 160 -13.93 -28.10 43.42
C LEU A 160 -14.09 -28.13 44.93
N GLN A 161 -13.20 -28.87 45.60
CA GLN A 161 -13.17 -28.90 47.07
C GLN A 161 -12.28 -27.79 47.59
N SER A 162 -12.84 -26.92 48.44
CA SER A 162 -12.04 -25.95 49.18
C SER A 162 -11.40 -26.61 50.39
N ALA A 163 -10.07 -26.55 50.48
CA ALA A 163 -9.35 -27.24 51.56
C ALA A 163 -9.47 -26.51 52.91
N ARG A 164 -9.74 -25.20 52.92
CA ARG A 164 -9.60 -24.36 54.14
C ARG A 164 -10.91 -23.78 54.67
N GLY A 165 -12.06 -24.23 54.17
CA GLY A 165 -13.35 -23.94 54.79
C GLY A 165 -14.41 -23.44 53.83
N SER A 166 -15.41 -22.75 54.37
CA SER A 166 -16.56 -22.25 53.62
C SER A 166 -16.16 -21.24 52.54
N VAL A 167 -16.76 -21.35 51.36
CA VAL A 167 -16.54 -20.42 50.25
C VAL A 167 -17.55 -19.29 50.35
N PHE A 168 -17.06 -18.05 50.35
CA PHE A 168 -17.91 -16.85 50.51
C PHE A 168 -18.14 -16.10 49.20
N CYS A 169 -17.16 -16.12 48.28
CA CYS A 169 -17.27 -15.45 46.98
C CYS A 169 -16.62 -16.28 45.86
N VAL A 170 -17.16 -16.16 44.65
CA VAL A 170 -16.62 -16.76 43.43
C VAL A 170 -16.77 -15.80 42.26
N VAL A 171 -15.74 -15.67 41.41
CA VAL A 171 -15.77 -14.76 40.25
C VAL A 171 -14.88 -15.27 39.11
N PHE A 172 -15.43 -15.33 37.89
CA PHE A 172 -14.66 -15.66 36.69
C PHE A 172 -13.77 -14.49 36.26
N SER A 173 -12.61 -14.80 35.69
CA SER A 173 -11.78 -13.81 35.01
C SER A 173 -12.50 -13.26 33.75
N PRO A 174 -12.14 -12.05 33.26
CA PRO A 174 -12.79 -11.45 32.09
C PRO A 174 -12.65 -12.27 30.80
N ASN A 175 -11.55 -13.02 30.65
CA ASN A 175 -11.35 -13.97 29.54
C ASN A 175 -12.07 -15.32 29.75
N GLY A 176 -12.63 -15.56 30.95
CA GLY A 176 -13.33 -16.78 31.31
C GLY A 176 -12.43 -17.99 31.55
N LEU A 177 -11.10 -17.86 31.47
CA LEU A 177 -10.15 -18.96 31.58
C LEU A 177 -9.86 -19.35 33.04
N GLN A 178 -10.00 -18.40 33.97
CA GLN A 178 -9.71 -18.60 35.39
C GLN A 178 -10.95 -18.32 36.25
N LEU A 179 -11.00 -18.94 37.43
CA LEU A 179 -12.02 -18.73 38.45
C LEU A 179 -11.35 -18.45 39.78
N ALA A 180 -11.66 -17.31 40.41
CA ALA A 180 -11.21 -17.01 41.77
C ALA A 180 -12.28 -17.38 42.78
N SER A 181 -11.88 -17.97 43.92
CA SER A 181 -12.74 -18.26 45.06
C SER A 181 -12.14 -17.75 46.37
N GLY A 182 -12.92 -16.99 47.14
CA GLY A 182 -12.53 -16.48 48.45
C GLY A 182 -13.06 -17.36 49.59
N GLU A 183 -12.16 -17.74 50.49
CA GLU A 183 -12.40 -18.64 51.62
C GLU A 183 -12.04 -17.95 52.96
N GLN A 184 -11.80 -18.74 54.01
CA GLN A 184 -11.27 -18.25 55.28
C GLN A 184 -9.79 -17.86 55.12
N GLY A 185 -9.52 -16.55 55.02
CA GLY A 185 -8.18 -15.98 54.94
C GLY A 185 -7.38 -16.33 53.68
N THR A 186 -7.96 -17.04 52.72
CA THR A 186 -7.29 -17.57 51.52
C THR A 186 -8.10 -17.22 50.28
N VAL A 187 -7.40 -16.90 49.18
CA VAL A 187 -8.00 -16.77 47.85
C VAL A 187 -7.36 -17.83 46.95
N ARG A 188 -8.18 -18.58 46.23
CA ARG A 188 -7.72 -19.65 45.30
C ARG A 188 -8.09 -19.31 43.88
N VAL A 189 -7.19 -19.58 42.95
CA VAL A 189 -7.40 -19.38 41.52
C VAL A 189 -7.35 -20.73 40.82
N TRP A 190 -8.41 -21.05 40.09
CA TRP A 190 -8.61 -22.33 39.40
C TRP A 190 -8.57 -22.09 37.89
N ASN A 191 -7.94 -23.01 37.15
CA ASN A 191 -8.06 -23.08 35.70
C ASN A 191 -9.47 -23.60 35.37
N THR A 192 -10.10 -23.11 34.32
CA THR A 192 -11.45 -23.56 33.93
C THR A 192 -11.47 -24.34 32.61
N GLU A 193 -10.37 -24.43 31.87
CA GLU A 193 -10.26 -25.21 30.62
C GLU A 193 -9.96 -26.68 30.90
N ASN A 194 -8.97 -26.96 31.74
CA ASN A 194 -8.51 -28.31 32.06
C ASN A 194 -8.98 -28.70 33.47
N VAL A 195 -9.99 -29.57 33.55
CA VAL A 195 -10.44 -30.29 34.78
C VAL A 195 -10.46 -29.43 36.06
N ALA A 196 -10.83 -28.16 35.94
CA ALA A 196 -10.94 -27.25 37.08
C ALA A 196 -9.72 -27.29 38.05
N GLU A 197 -8.49 -27.44 37.53
CA GLU A 197 -7.30 -27.62 38.37
C GLU A 197 -6.93 -26.34 39.14
N LEU A 198 -6.39 -26.50 40.35
CA LEU A 198 -5.89 -25.36 41.15
C LEU A 198 -4.60 -24.83 40.50
N LEU A 199 -4.60 -23.57 40.06
CA LEU A 199 -3.40 -22.92 39.53
C LEU A 199 -2.47 -22.50 40.67
N PHE A 200 -2.99 -21.73 41.62
CA PHE A 200 -2.29 -21.33 42.83
C PHE A 200 -3.25 -20.90 43.93
N ASP A 201 -2.78 -20.88 45.18
CA ASP A 201 -3.48 -20.29 46.31
C ASP A 201 -2.68 -19.19 47.00
N ILE A 202 -3.37 -18.09 47.30
CA ILE A 202 -2.82 -16.95 48.03
C ILE A 202 -3.06 -17.23 49.52
N ASN A 203 -2.15 -18.01 50.10
CA ASN A 203 -2.19 -18.37 51.51
C ASN A 203 -2.03 -17.12 52.39
N PHE A 204 -2.88 -16.98 53.41
CA PHE A 204 -2.91 -15.82 54.31
C PHE A 204 -3.16 -14.48 53.59
N ALA A 205 -3.94 -14.52 52.50
CA ALA A 205 -4.44 -13.32 51.84
C ALA A 205 -5.03 -12.33 52.86
N HIS A 206 -5.79 -12.82 53.84
CA HIS A 206 -6.43 -12.01 54.88
C HIS A 206 -6.44 -12.70 56.25
N GLN A 207 -6.62 -11.91 57.31
CA GLN A 207 -6.76 -12.40 58.70
C GLN A 207 -8.20 -12.79 59.06
N GLY A 208 -9.11 -12.75 58.07
CA GLY A 208 -10.53 -13.02 58.24
C GLY A 208 -11.15 -13.61 56.98
N TRP A 209 -12.48 -13.72 56.96
CA TRP A 209 -13.23 -14.24 55.82
C TRP A 209 -13.14 -13.29 54.62
N VAL A 210 -12.72 -13.81 53.46
CA VAL A 210 -12.72 -13.05 52.21
C VAL A 210 -14.14 -13.01 51.68
N LYS A 211 -14.82 -11.87 51.85
CA LYS A 211 -16.25 -11.72 51.57
C LYS A 211 -16.54 -11.42 50.10
N SER A 212 -15.61 -10.75 49.41
CA SER A 212 -15.77 -10.37 48.01
C SER A 212 -14.43 -10.39 47.29
N VAL A 213 -14.44 -10.82 46.04
CA VAL A 213 -13.28 -10.79 45.15
C VAL A 213 -13.74 -10.25 43.79
N ALA A 214 -12.88 -9.47 43.13
CA ALA A 214 -13.11 -8.99 41.77
C ALA A 214 -11.82 -9.03 40.94
N TRP A 215 -11.96 -9.28 39.64
CA TRP A 215 -10.88 -9.15 38.67
C TRP A 215 -10.86 -7.75 38.10
N THR A 216 -9.68 -7.24 37.78
CA THR A 216 -9.57 -6.09 36.88
C THR A 216 -10.09 -6.49 35.48
N PRO A 217 -10.73 -5.58 34.73
CA PRO A 217 -11.22 -5.82 33.37
C PRO A 217 -10.19 -6.40 32.38
N ASP A 218 -8.90 -6.09 32.55
CA ASP A 218 -7.80 -6.66 31.76
C ASP A 218 -7.39 -8.09 32.20
N GLY A 219 -7.90 -8.56 33.33
CA GLY A 219 -7.59 -9.85 33.94
C GLY A 219 -6.24 -9.93 34.64
N GLN A 220 -5.48 -8.84 34.72
CA GLN A 220 -4.10 -8.85 35.23
C GLN A 220 -4.01 -8.84 36.75
N GLN A 221 -5.02 -8.30 37.45
CA GLN A 221 -5.03 -8.19 38.89
C GLN A 221 -6.31 -8.76 39.51
N LEU A 222 -6.16 -9.25 40.74
CA LEU A 222 -7.22 -9.75 41.59
C LEU A 222 -7.32 -8.89 42.84
N ILE A 223 -8.53 -8.47 43.20
CA ILE A 223 -8.80 -7.62 44.35
C ILE A 223 -9.64 -8.40 45.34
N SER A 224 -9.22 -8.43 46.61
CA SER A 224 -9.95 -9.11 47.67
C SER A 224 -10.33 -8.16 48.81
N ALA A 225 -11.57 -8.27 49.26
CA ALA A 225 -12.11 -7.53 50.40
C ALA A 225 -12.56 -8.51 51.49
N SER A 226 -12.30 -8.14 52.75
CA SER A 226 -12.36 -9.08 53.85
C SER A 226 -13.00 -8.53 55.12
N HIS A 227 -13.37 -9.46 55.98
CA HIS A 227 -13.75 -9.22 57.37
C HIS A 227 -12.64 -8.56 58.21
N ASP A 228 -11.37 -8.65 57.77
CA ASP A 228 -10.26 -7.97 58.45
C ASP A 228 -10.20 -6.44 58.18
N GLN A 229 -11.24 -5.88 57.55
CA GLN A 229 -11.40 -4.44 57.28
C GLN A 229 -10.43 -3.90 56.21
N THR A 230 -9.71 -4.77 55.51
CA THR A 230 -8.75 -4.40 54.48
C THR A 230 -9.17 -4.84 53.09
N ILE A 231 -8.71 -4.09 52.09
CA ILE A 231 -8.77 -4.46 50.68
C ILE A 231 -7.34 -4.67 50.20
N LYS A 232 -7.08 -5.76 49.48
CA LYS A 232 -5.74 -6.12 48.98
C LYS A 232 -5.80 -6.44 47.50
N PHE A 233 -4.69 -6.18 46.82
CA PHE A 233 -4.49 -6.39 45.39
C PHE A 233 -3.44 -7.47 45.20
N TRP A 234 -3.65 -8.30 44.18
CA TRP A 234 -2.82 -9.45 43.87
C TRP A 234 -2.59 -9.54 42.37
N ASP A 235 -1.39 -9.95 41.98
CA ASP A 235 -1.07 -10.28 40.60
C ASP A 235 -1.77 -11.60 40.21
N SER A 236 -2.46 -11.61 39.07
CA SER A 236 -3.22 -12.75 38.55
C SER A 236 -2.37 -13.95 38.13
N SER A 237 -1.11 -13.73 37.77
CA SER A 237 -0.23 -14.74 37.19
C SER A 237 0.49 -15.55 38.26
N ASN A 238 0.86 -14.89 39.37
CA ASN A 238 1.74 -15.47 40.39
C ASN A 238 1.19 -15.31 41.83
N GLY A 239 0.09 -14.59 42.03
CA GLY A 239 -0.53 -14.38 43.34
C GLY A 239 0.25 -13.48 44.29
N THR A 240 1.24 -12.72 43.79
CA THR A 240 2.02 -11.78 44.62
C THR A 240 1.19 -10.56 44.99
N LYS A 241 1.43 -10.01 46.18
CA LYS A 241 0.71 -8.83 46.67
C LYS A 241 1.18 -7.57 45.94
N ILE A 242 0.24 -6.79 45.42
CA ILE A 242 0.51 -5.51 44.76
C ILE A 242 0.19 -4.38 45.74
N GLY A 243 1.16 -3.48 45.96
CA GLY A 243 0.99 -2.25 46.72
C GLY A 243 0.59 -2.40 48.19
N GLN A 244 0.20 -1.27 48.79
CA GLN A 244 -0.29 -1.22 50.17
C GLN A 244 -1.78 -1.62 50.25
N PRO A 245 -2.22 -2.22 51.37
CA PRO A 245 -3.63 -2.53 51.55
C PRO A 245 -4.44 -1.24 51.77
N CYS A 246 -5.60 -1.10 51.12
CA CYS A 246 -6.50 0.00 51.44
C CYS A 246 -7.11 -0.25 52.82
N THR A 247 -7.00 0.74 53.70
CA THR A 247 -7.50 0.71 55.07
C THR A 247 -8.36 1.95 55.33
N GLY A 248 -9.38 1.81 56.18
CA GLY A 248 -10.24 2.94 56.55
C GLY A 248 -11.65 2.54 56.98
N HIS A 249 -12.14 1.40 56.52
CA HIS A 249 -13.36 0.82 57.09
C HIS A 249 -13.13 0.41 58.54
N THR A 250 -14.15 0.58 59.39
CA THR A 250 -14.05 0.26 60.83
C THR A 250 -14.77 -1.04 61.19
N HIS A 251 -15.28 -1.76 60.19
CA HIS A 251 -15.96 -3.04 60.32
C HIS A 251 -15.89 -3.81 58.99
N ASP A 252 -16.46 -5.01 58.96
CA ASP A 252 -16.29 -5.98 57.88
C ASP A 252 -16.75 -5.42 56.54
N ILE A 253 -15.96 -5.66 55.49
CA ILE A 253 -16.31 -5.26 54.13
C ILE A 253 -17.17 -6.39 53.53
N ASN A 254 -18.40 -6.06 53.15
CA ASN A 254 -19.38 -7.06 52.70
C ASN A 254 -19.35 -7.30 51.20
N SER A 255 -19.12 -6.25 50.40
CA SER A 255 -19.18 -6.31 48.94
C SER A 255 -18.21 -5.32 48.34
N LEU A 256 -17.67 -5.71 47.18
CA LEU A 256 -16.74 -4.92 46.39
C LEU A 256 -17.20 -4.92 44.93
N ALA A 257 -17.19 -3.75 44.29
CA ALA A 257 -17.45 -3.60 42.87
C ALA A 257 -16.32 -2.77 42.23
N ILE A 258 -15.84 -3.23 41.08
CA ILE A 258 -14.83 -2.51 40.28
C ILE A 258 -15.52 -1.79 39.11
N SER A 259 -15.01 -0.62 38.75
CA SER A 259 -15.45 0.10 37.55
C SER A 259 -15.02 -0.66 36.28
N SER A 260 -15.78 -0.49 35.19
CA SER A 260 -15.54 -1.19 33.91
C SER A 260 -14.20 -0.84 33.27
N ASP A 261 -13.63 0.30 33.63
CA ASP A 261 -12.34 0.83 33.18
C ASP A 261 -11.18 0.52 34.14
N ALA A 262 -11.45 -0.18 35.25
CA ALA A 262 -10.50 -0.46 36.31
C ALA A 262 -9.95 0.78 37.03
N SER A 263 -10.51 1.98 36.89
CA SER A 263 -9.96 3.20 37.51
C SER A 263 -10.24 3.30 39.01
N PHE A 264 -11.36 2.73 39.49
CA PHE A 264 -11.71 2.76 40.90
C PHE A 264 -12.50 1.54 41.35
N ILE A 265 -12.55 1.38 42.67
CA ILE A 265 -13.30 0.33 43.35
C ILE A 265 -14.26 0.99 44.34
N ALA A 266 -15.50 0.52 44.39
CA ALA A 266 -16.45 0.85 45.43
C ALA A 266 -16.58 -0.30 46.42
N THR A 267 -16.55 0.02 47.71
CA THR A 267 -16.70 -0.95 48.80
C THR A 267 -17.71 -0.50 49.82
N VAL A 268 -18.45 -1.46 50.36
CA VAL A 268 -19.45 -1.23 51.41
C VAL A 268 -19.17 -2.10 52.62
N SER A 269 -19.37 -1.52 53.80
CA SER A 269 -19.03 -2.15 55.08
C SER A 269 -20.19 -2.14 56.07
N PHE A 270 -20.13 -3.05 57.05
CA PHE A 270 -21.00 -3.03 58.21
C PHE A 270 -20.87 -1.78 59.08
N ASP A 271 -19.84 -0.96 58.87
CA ASP A 271 -19.69 0.37 59.48
C ASP A 271 -20.72 1.41 58.97
N LYS A 272 -21.66 0.97 58.12
CA LYS A 272 -22.72 1.75 57.47
C LYS A 272 -22.18 2.74 56.44
N THR A 273 -20.99 2.51 55.90
CA THR A 273 -20.39 3.44 54.94
C THR A 273 -19.98 2.79 53.64
N MET A 274 -20.07 3.59 52.58
CA MET A 274 -19.52 3.29 51.27
C MET A 274 -18.28 4.18 51.07
N ARG A 275 -17.20 3.56 50.59
CA ARG A 275 -15.95 4.23 50.23
C ARG A 275 -15.55 3.83 48.81
N MET A 276 -14.97 4.78 48.09
CA MET A 276 -14.35 4.56 46.80
C MET A 276 -12.83 4.66 46.92
N TRP A 277 -12.12 3.86 46.13
CA TRP A 277 -10.67 3.77 46.16
C TRP A 277 -10.12 3.83 44.75
N SER A 278 -9.03 4.56 44.54
CA SER A 278 -8.27 4.49 43.29
C SER A 278 -7.55 3.14 43.21
N THR A 279 -7.62 2.49 42.06
CA THR A 279 -6.87 1.24 41.80
C THR A 279 -5.39 1.50 41.56
N GLU A 280 -5.00 2.71 41.17
CA GLU A 280 -3.61 3.07 40.89
C GLU A 280 -2.89 3.52 42.16
N SER A 281 -3.46 4.48 42.89
CA SER A 281 -2.82 5.02 44.10
C SER A 281 -3.13 4.22 45.36
N HIS A 282 -4.17 3.37 45.33
CA HIS A 282 -4.72 2.65 46.48
C HIS A 282 -5.25 3.57 47.60
N GLU A 283 -5.48 4.85 47.27
CA GLU A 283 -6.01 5.85 48.21
C GLU A 283 -7.52 5.99 48.07
N GLN A 284 -8.18 6.49 49.13
CA GLN A 284 -9.60 6.77 49.07
C GLN A 284 -9.86 7.99 48.18
N ILE A 285 -10.77 7.84 47.23
CA ILE A 285 -11.25 8.91 46.35
C ILE A 285 -12.70 9.25 46.70
N GLY A 286 -13.12 10.49 46.46
CA GLY A 286 -14.49 10.91 46.73
C GLY A 286 -14.85 11.02 48.22
N GLN A 287 -16.05 11.55 48.48
CA GLN A 287 -16.56 11.67 49.85
C GLN A 287 -17.05 10.30 50.36
N ARG A 288 -16.72 9.98 51.62
CA ARG A 288 -17.29 8.83 52.33
C ARG A 288 -18.79 9.01 52.51
N LEU A 289 -19.59 8.10 51.96
CA LEU A 289 -21.04 8.13 52.12
C LEU A 289 -21.46 7.38 53.39
N LYS A 290 -22.28 8.03 54.22
CA LYS A 290 -22.81 7.45 55.46
C LYS A 290 -24.28 7.08 55.27
N HIS A 291 -24.61 5.83 55.58
CA HIS A 291 -25.96 5.31 55.55
C HIS A 291 -26.53 5.19 56.98
N THR A 292 -27.86 5.23 57.09
CA THR A 292 -28.57 5.07 58.37
C THR A 292 -28.50 3.63 58.89
N THR A 293 -28.47 2.67 57.96
CA THR A 293 -28.58 1.23 58.17
C THR A 293 -27.31 0.52 57.72
N ARG A 294 -27.20 -0.77 58.03
CA ARG A 294 -26.08 -1.60 57.55
C ARG A 294 -26.25 -1.83 56.06
N VAL A 295 -25.15 -1.74 55.33
CA VAL A 295 -25.11 -1.92 53.87
C VAL A 295 -24.66 -3.34 53.55
N SER A 296 -25.35 -4.00 52.62
CA SER A 296 -25.10 -5.39 52.26
C SER A 296 -24.29 -5.55 50.97
N SER A 297 -24.62 -4.79 49.93
CA SER A 297 -24.06 -4.99 48.60
C SER A 297 -23.96 -3.69 47.80
N VAL A 298 -22.99 -3.66 46.88
CA VAL A 298 -22.75 -2.56 45.96
C VAL A 298 -22.57 -3.10 44.55
N ALA A 299 -23.12 -2.39 43.56
CA ALA A 299 -22.91 -2.67 42.15
C ALA A 299 -22.72 -1.36 41.38
N ILE A 300 -21.81 -1.37 40.41
CA ILE A 300 -21.56 -0.25 39.49
C ILE A 300 -22.23 -0.58 38.16
N SER A 301 -22.85 0.42 37.53
CA SER A 301 -23.46 0.24 36.21
C SER A 301 -22.40 -0.05 35.15
N PRO A 302 -22.72 -0.81 34.09
CA PRO A 302 -21.76 -1.14 33.03
C PRO A 302 -21.14 0.05 32.31
N ASN A 303 -21.83 1.20 32.30
CA ASN A 303 -21.33 2.46 31.73
C ASN A 303 -20.47 3.30 32.70
N GLY A 304 -20.34 2.88 33.97
CA GLY A 304 -19.52 3.57 34.98
C GLY A 304 -20.10 4.90 35.49
N GLU A 305 -21.39 5.16 35.29
CA GLU A 305 -22.02 6.42 35.68
C GLU A 305 -22.80 6.34 37.00
N LEU A 306 -23.40 5.17 37.26
CA LEU A 306 -24.30 4.95 38.38
C LEU A 306 -23.75 3.88 39.32
N LEU A 307 -24.08 4.07 40.59
CA LEU A 307 -23.76 3.12 41.64
C LEU A 307 -25.02 2.81 42.45
N VAL A 308 -25.23 1.53 42.73
CA VAL A 308 -26.39 1.04 43.47
C VAL A 308 -25.95 0.34 44.74
N ILE A 309 -26.63 0.67 45.84
CA ILE A 309 -26.34 0.17 47.18
C ILE A 309 -27.57 -0.47 47.77
N GLY A 310 -27.48 -1.74 48.17
CA GLY A 310 -28.54 -2.45 48.91
C GLY A 310 -28.32 -2.38 50.43
N ASP A 311 -29.40 -2.20 51.19
CA ASP A 311 -29.34 -2.11 52.65
C ASP A 311 -30.15 -3.21 53.38
N TYR A 312 -29.97 -3.26 54.70
CA TYR A 312 -30.63 -4.22 55.58
C TYR A 312 -32.10 -3.92 55.88
N ASP A 313 -32.60 -2.74 55.53
CA ASP A 313 -34.01 -2.34 55.73
C ASP A 313 -34.87 -2.61 54.49
N GLY A 314 -34.25 -3.17 53.43
CA GLY A 314 -34.92 -3.51 52.18
C GLY A 314 -34.90 -2.37 51.15
N ASN A 315 -34.10 -1.33 51.40
CA ASN A 315 -33.93 -0.22 50.48
C ASN A 315 -32.76 -0.44 49.53
N VAL A 316 -32.88 0.19 48.37
CA VAL A 316 -31.84 0.31 47.37
C VAL A 316 -31.64 1.79 47.07
N GLN A 317 -30.39 2.26 47.20
CA GLN A 317 -30.01 3.65 46.98
C GLN A 317 -29.20 3.76 45.69
N LEU A 318 -29.57 4.73 44.85
CA LEU A 318 -28.90 5.05 43.59
C LEU A 318 -28.07 6.32 43.77
N TRP A 319 -26.83 6.27 43.31
CA TRP A 319 -25.85 7.35 43.41
C TRP A 319 -25.22 7.64 42.05
N SER A 320 -24.94 8.92 41.79
CA SER A 320 -24.17 9.35 40.61
C SER A 320 -22.71 9.36 41.02
N ILE A 321 -21.88 8.65 40.24
CA ILE A 321 -20.44 8.59 40.49
C ILE A 321 -19.80 9.97 40.23
N GLU A 322 -20.27 10.70 39.21
CA GLU A 322 -19.84 12.08 38.94
C GLU A 322 -20.07 12.96 40.16
N ASN A 323 -21.25 12.89 40.81
CA ASN A 323 -21.55 13.70 42.00
C ASN A 323 -20.68 13.35 43.21
N ILE A 324 -20.35 12.06 43.39
CA ILE A 324 -19.52 11.60 44.50
C ILE A 324 -18.08 12.10 44.34
N LEU A 325 -17.56 12.06 43.11
CA LEU A 325 -16.18 12.47 42.79
C LEU A 325 -16.05 14.00 42.66
N SER A 326 -17.04 14.69 42.10
CA SER A 326 -17.01 16.14 41.92
C SER A 326 -17.14 16.91 43.24
N ALA A 327 -17.75 16.32 44.27
CA ALA A 327 -17.91 16.96 45.58
C ALA A 327 -16.61 17.04 46.39
N THR A 328 -15.61 16.22 46.05
CA THR A 328 -14.24 16.33 46.58
C THR A 328 -13.43 17.30 45.72
N LEU A 329 -13.72 18.60 45.86
CA LEU A 329 -13.04 19.70 45.15
C LEU A 329 -11.56 19.91 45.57
N GLU A 330 -10.90 18.93 46.18
CA GLU A 330 -9.55 19.13 46.76
C GLU A 330 -8.48 18.09 46.35
N THR A 331 -8.70 17.19 45.38
CA THR A 331 -7.61 16.34 44.86
C THR A 331 -7.66 16.08 43.33
N ASP A 332 -6.86 16.89 42.62
CA ASP A 332 -6.67 17.08 41.16
C ASP A 332 -6.03 15.90 40.36
N SER A 333 -6.56 14.68 40.43
CA SER A 333 -6.15 13.64 39.44
C SER A 333 -7.23 12.58 39.19
N SER A 334 -7.95 12.19 40.24
CA SER A 334 -8.91 11.08 40.16
C SER A 334 -10.16 11.40 39.33
N TYR A 335 -10.68 12.64 39.42
CA TYR A 335 -11.85 13.06 38.64
C TYR A 335 -11.51 13.29 37.16
N TYR A 336 -10.32 13.82 36.89
CA TYR A 336 -9.78 13.97 35.54
C TYR A 336 -9.62 12.61 34.84
N LEU A 337 -9.01 11.62 35.52
CA LEU A 337 -8.86 10.27 34.97
C LEU A 337 -10.23 9.60 34.74
N TYR A 338 -11.17 9.76 35.69
CA TYR A 338 -12.54 9.27 35.54
C TYR A 338 -13.21 9.75 34.24
N LEU A 339 -13.14 11.06 33.94
CA LEU A 339 -13.75 11.62 32.73
C LEU A 339 -13.05 11.13 31.45
N ALA A 340 -11.73 11.01 31.46
CA ALA A 340 -10.97 10.51 30.32
C ALA A 340 -11.33 9.04 30.01
N HIS A 341 -11.43 8.20 31.04
CA HIS A 341 -11.86 6.81 30.86
C HIS A 341 -13.32 6.70 30.45
N ARG A 342 -14.22 7.54 31.00
CA ARG A 342 -15.63 7.60 30.58
C ARG A 342 -15.77 7.93 29.09
N SER A 343 -14.99 8.91 28.60
CA SER A 343 -14.93 9.25 27.18
C SER A 343 -14.47 8.04 26.34
N LYS A 344 -13.42 7.32 26.77
CA LYS A 344 -12.93 6.12 26.08
C LYS A 344 -13.99 5.00 25.99
N VAL A 345 -14.74 4.77 27.08
CA VAL A 345 -15.84 3.79 27.08
C VAL A 345 -16.94 4.19 26.09
N LYS A 346 -17.32 5.48 26.08
CA LYS A 346 -18.32 6.01 25.15
C LYS A 346 -17.88 5.93 23.68
N LEU A 347 -16.59 6.14 23.39
CA LEU A 347 -16.02 5.91 22.06
C LEU A 347 -16.20 4.45 21.61
N GLY A 348 -15.92 3.49 22.49
CA GLY A 348 -16.12 2.06 22.21
C GLY A 348 -17.59 1.67 22.02
N GLN A 349 -18.54 2.47 22.52
CA GLN A 349 -19.98 2.30 22.36
C GLN A 349 -20.57 3.10 21.18
N ASN A 350 -19.74 3.78 20.39
CA ASN A 350 -20.15 4.68 19.30
C ASN A 350 -21.00 5.90 19.74
N LEU A 351 -20.89 6.31 21.01
CA LEU A 351 -21.57 7.50 21.56
C LEU A 351 -20.68 8.74 21.42
N TYR A 352 -20.38 9.12 20.18
CA TYR A 352 -19.32 10.10 19.88
C TYR A 352 -19.58 11.52 20.43
N ALA A 353 -20.82 11.99 20.41
CA ALA A 353 -21.16 13.33 20.91
C ALA A 353 -20.97 13.45 22.45
N GLU A 354 -21.29 12.39 23.18
CA GLU A 354 -21.09 12.36 24.63
C GLU A 354 -19.62 12.14 24.99
N ALA A 355 -18.91 11.32 24.20
CA ALA A 355 -17.46 11.14 24.35
C ALA A 355 -16.71 12.46 24.11
N LEU A 356 -17.17 13.27 23.16
CA LEU A 356 -16.63 14.60 22.88
C LEU A 356 -16.79 15.54 24.07
N LEU A 357 -18.00 15.60 24.66
CA LEU A 357 -18.27 16.45 25.82
C LEU A 357 -17.39 16.07 27.02
N ASP A 358 -17.17 14.78 27.22
CA ASP A 358 -16.28 14.29 28.27
C ASP A 358 -14.82 14.64 27.99
N ALA A 359 -14.37 14.53 26.74
CA ALA A 359 -13.02 14.91 26.33
C ALA A 359 -12.79 16.43 26.45
N GLU A 360 -13.79 17.25 26.12
CA GLU A 360 -13.74 18.70 26.32
C GLU A 360 -13.62 19.06 27.80
N LYS A 361 -14.39 18.41 28.69
CA LYS A 361 -14.25 18.59 30.14
C LYS A 361 -12.86 18.18 30.64
N VAL A 362 -12.26 17.13 30.08
CA VAL A 362 -10.88 16.71 30.42
C VAL A 362 -9.88 17.81 30.06
N ILE A 363 -10.03 18.43 28.89
CA ILE A 363 -9.21 19.57 28.44
C ILE A 363 -9.47 20.81 29.30
N GLU A 364 -10.73 21.09 29.68
CA GLU A 364 -11.05 22.22 30.57
C GLU A 364 -10.41 22.07 31.96
N LEU A 365 -10.37 20.84 32.50
CA LEU A 365 -9.74 20.55 33.79
C LEU A 365 -8.21 20.56 33.71
N ASN A 366 -7.66 20.05 32.62
CA ASN A 366 -6.23 20.08 32.38
C ASN A 366 -5.93 20.40 30.90
N PRO A 367 -5.72 21.68 30.57
CA PRO A 367 -5.46 22.12 29.20
C PRO A 367 -4.16 21.56 28.59
N THR A 368 -3.26 21.01 29.41
CA THR A 368 -2.01 20.39 28.96
C THR A 368 -2.12 18.86 28.84
N SER A 369 -3.32 18.32 29.05
CA SER A 369 -3.60 16.89 28.96
C SER A 369 -3.48 16.35 27.54
N HIS A 370 -2.45 15.53 27.31
CA HIS A 370 -2.33 14.68 26.13
C HIS A 370 -3.60 13.86 25.85
N LEU A 371 -4.06 13.15 26.87
CA LEU A 371 -5.16 12.20 26.78
C LEU A 371 -6.48 12.89 26.39
N GLY A 372 -6.73 14.09 26.88
CA GLY A 372 -7.94 14.87 26.58
C GLY A 372 -8.05 15.22 25.09
N TYR A 373 -6.97 15.69 24.48
CA TYR A 373 -7.00 16.03 23.06
C TYR A 373 -7.06 14.80 22.14
N GLU A 374 -6.39 13.70 22.50
CA GLU A 374 -6.55 12.44 21.76
C GLU A 374 -8.00 11.95 21.75
N LEU A 375 -8.65 11.97 22.93
CA LEU A 375 -10.05 11.57 23.07
C LEU A 375 -11.00 12.51 22.31
N ARG A 376 -10.76 13.82 22.37
CA ARG A 376 -11.54 14.82 21.62
C ARG A 376 -11.47 14.55 20.12
N ARG A 377 -10.27 14.26 19.62
CA ARG A 377 -10.04 13.93 18.22
C ARG A 377 -10.74 12.62 17.83
N ALA A 378 -10.57 11.56 18.62
CA ALA A 378 -11.23 10.28 18.37
C ALA A 378 -12.77 10.43 18.33
N ALA A 379 -13.33 11.28 19.19
CA ALA A 379 -14.76 11.58 19.22
C ALA A 379 -15.23 12.34 17.97
N LEU A 380 -14.54 13.42 17.57
CA LEU A 380 -14.88 14.19 16.37
C LEU A 380 -14.77 13.34 15.09
N CYS A 381 -13.74 12.49 15.00
CA CYS A 381 -13.57 11.56 13.88
C CYS A 381 -14.69 10.51 13.83
N GLY A 382 -15.07 9.93 14.97
CA GLY A 382 -16.20 9.00 15.03
C GLY A 382 -17.53 9.65 14.64
N ALA A 383 -17.71 10.94 14.94
CA ALA A 383 -18.89 11.72 14.57
C ALA A 383 -18.91 12.20 13.09
N LEU A 384 -17.89 11.86 12.28
CA LEU A 384 -17.71 12.34 10.89
C LEU A 384 -17.56 13.88 10.78
N CYS A 385 -17.21 14.56 11.87
CA CYS A 385 -16.97 16.01 11.92
C CYS A 385 -15.50 16.32 11.61
N TYR A 386 -15.06 16.05 10.38
CA TYR A 386 -13.66 16.10 9.99
C TYR A 386 -13.05 17.50 9.96
N ASP A 387 -13.84 18.51 9.60
CA ASP A 387 -13.36 19.89 9.54
C ASP A 387 -13.08 20.43 10.96
N ASP A 388 -13.92 20.08 11.95
CA ASP A 388 -13.71 20.42 13.37
C ASP A 388 -12.50 19.67 13.96
N ALA A 389 -12.25 18.43 13.52
CA ALA A 389 -11.05 17.66 13.92
C ALA A 389 -9.75 18.28 13.37
N LEU A 390 -9.79 18.82 12.15
CA LEU A 390 -8.68 19.54 11.53
C LEU A 390 -8.44 20.89 12.22
N GLU A 391 -9.49 21.64 12.56
CA GLU A 391 -9.38 22.87 13.34
C GLU A 391 -8.77 22.58 14.72
N GLY A 392 -9.20 21.51 15.39
CA GLY A 392 -8.60 21.03 16.63
C GLY A 392 -7.10 20.71 16.50
N LEU A 393 -6.67 20.13 15.39
CA LEU A 393 -5.24 19.87 15.09
C LEU A 393 -4.42 21.14 14.84
N THR A 394 -5.05 22.26 14.45
CA THR A 394 -4.36 23.56 14.32
C THR A 394 -4.28 24.32 15.63
N ILE A 395 -5.30 24.18 16.50
CA ILE A 395 -5.36 24.83 17.82
C ILE A 395 -4.44 24.11 18.82
N MET A 396 -4.42 22.77 18.79
CA MET A 396 -3.67 21.92 19.72
C MET A 396 -2.17 22.29 19.80
N PRO A 397 -1.41 22.45 18.69
CA PRO A 397 -0.01 22.87 18.74
C PRO A 397 0.18 24.25 19.39
N SER A 398 -0.72 25.20 19.14
CA SER A 398 -0.62 26.57 19.66
C SER A 398 -0.88 26.66 21.18
N GLU A 399 -1.70 25.77 21.73
CA GLU A 399 -1.94 25.69 23.19
C GLU A 399 -0.88 24.85 23.91
N LEU A 400 -0.15 23.98 23.18
CA LEU A 400 0.94 23.14 23.70
C LEU A 400 2.33 23.81 23.60
N ASP A 401 2.47 24.90 22.84
CA ASP A 401 3.74 25.62 22.63
C ASP A 401 4.37 26.17 23.94
N ASP A 402 3.56 26.39 24.98
CA ASP A 402 4.00 26.90 26.28
C ASP A 402 4.46 25.80 27.28
N VAL A 403 4.46 24.50 26.90
CA VAL A 403 4.65 23.38 27.85
C VAL A 403 5.94 22.57 27.59
N PRO A 404 6.80 22.34 28.61
CA PRO A 404 8.10 21.68 28.45
C PRO A 404 8.10 20.13 28.50
N ASP A 405 6.98 19.45 28.25
CA ASP A 405 6.89 17.98 28.39
C ASP A 405 7.47 17.22 27.16
N PRO A 406 8.40 16.25 27.36
CA PRO A 406 8.98 15.45 26.28
C PRO A 406 7.98 14.54 25.52
N GLN A 407 6.91 14.05 26.15
CA GLN A 407 5.91 13.22 25.47
C GLN A 407 5.09 14.04 24.47
N ILE A 408 4.76 15.28 24.84
CA ILE A 408 4.07 16.25 23.99
C ILE A 408 4.93 16.62 22.76
N ARG A 409 6.26 16.72 22.93
CA ARG A 409 7.20 16.94 21.80
C ARG A 409 7.28 15.76 20.85
N GLN A 410 7.19 14.52 21.35
CA GLN A 410 7.21 13.32 20.52
C GLN A 410 5.95 13.20 19.66
N LEU A 411 4.79 13.62 20.19
CA LEU A 411 3.55 13.72 19.43
C LEU A 411 3.61 14.80 18.36
N ARG A 412 4.18 15.97 18.67
CA ARG A 412 4.45 17.00 17.64
C ARG A 412 5.21 16.42 16.44
N GLN A 413 6.20 15.57 16.67
CA GLN A 413 6.97 14.91 15.61
C GLN A 413 6.15 13.87 14.83
N GLN A 414 5.22 13.16 15.47
CA GLN A 414 4.31 12.22 14.81
C GLN A 414 3.20 12.93 14.01
N TYR A 415 2.75 14.10 14.45
CA TYR A 415 1.59 14.80 13.88
C TYR A 415 1.91 15.84 12.79
N VAL A 416 3.08 16.50 12.83
CA VAL A 416 3.32 17.73 12.05
C VAL A 416 4.21 17.55 10.80
N SER A 417 4.78 16.38 10.49
CA SER A 417 5.87 16.35 9.48
C SER A 417 6.02 15.12 8.56
N PRO A 418 5.79 13.85 8.96
CA PRO A 418 6.13 12.73 8.07
C PRO A 418 5.14 12.51 6.91
N SER A 419 3.84 12.69 7.15
CA SER A 419 2.77 12.31 6.22
C SER A 419 2.60 13.30 5.05
N GLU A 420 2.55 14.59 5.31
CA GLU A 420 2.45 15.60 4.23
C GLU A 420 3.69 15.63 3.34
N VAL A 421 4.88 15.46 3.93
CA VAL A 421 6.14 15.38 3.17
C VAL A 421 6.18 14.10 2.33
N ALA A 422 5.70 12.97 2.86
CA ALA A 422 5.59 11.72 2.09
C ALA A 422 4.61 11.85 0.92
N ILE A 423 3.44 12.45 1.15
CA ILE A 423 2.46 12.73 0.08
C ILE A 423 3.07 13.66 -0.97
N ARG A 424 3.75 14.72 -0.53
CA ARG A 424 4.40 15.66 -1.44
C ARG A 424 5.46 14.99 -2.29
N ARG A 425 6.30 14.14 -1.69
CA ARG A 425 7.31 13.35 -2.40
C ARG A 425 6.67 12.41 -3.43
N ALA A 426 5.58 11.72 -3.08
CA ALA A 426 4.85 10.85 -4.00
C ALA A 426 4.24 11.64 -5.18
N ILE A 427 3.69 12.83 -4.91
CA ILE A 427 3.15 13.74 -5.94
C ILE A 427 4.27 14.17 -6.88
N ASP A 428 5.39 14.65 -6.35
CA ASP A 428 6.49 15.15 -7.14
C ASP A 428 7.10 14.02 -8.00
N ALA A 429 7.21 12.80 -7.46
CA ALA A 429 7.63 11.61 -8.22
C ALA A 429 6.66 11.25 -9.36
N LYS A 430 5.33 11.30 -9.12
CA LYS A 430 4.34 11.01 -10.16
C LYS A 430 4.32 12.08 -11.26
N LEU A 431 4.54 13.35 -10.89
CA LEU A 431 4.50 14.48 -11.80
C LEU A 431 5.81 14.71 -12.58
N GLU A 432 6.92 14.11 -12.18
CA GLU A 432 8.21 14.20 -12.88
C GLU A 432 8.08 13.85 -14.37
N ASN A 433 7.43 12.70 -14.64
CA ASN A 433 7.18 12.16 -15.98
C ASN A 433 5.83 12.57 -16.58
N ALA A 434 5.09 13.50 -15.97
CA ALA A 434 3.79 13.95 -16.47
C ALA A 434 3.92 15.13 -17.44
N PRO A 435 2.97 15.29 -18.39
CA PRO A 435 2.89 16.48 -19.23
C PRO A 435 2.87 17.79 -18.43
N LEU A 436 3.29 18.88 -19.07
CA LEU A 436 3.38 20.20 -18.43
C LEU A 436 2.01 20.76 -18.05
N ARG A 437 1.00 20.48 -18.87
CA ARG A 437 -0.40 20.88 -18.66
C ARG A 437 -1.32 19.72 -18.99
N LEU A 438 -2.42 19.63 -18.26
CA LEU A 438 -3.49 18.63 -18.45
C LEU A 438 -4.85 19.33 -18.37
N ILE A 439 -5.84 18.79 -19.06
CA ILE A 439 -7.23 19.21 -18.96
C ILE A 439 -7.84 18.54 -17.74
N ASN A 440 -8.47 19.32 -16.87
CA ASN A 440 -9.34 18.78 -15.82
C ASN A 440 -10.66 18.33 -16.47
N THR A 441 -10.95 17.04 -16.48
CA THR A 441 -12.15 16.51 -17.16
C THR A 441 -13.46 16.93 -16.49
N ILE A 442 -13.42 17.34 -15.22
CA ILE A 442 -14.60 17.77 -14.47
C ILE A 442 -14.91 19.23 -14.77
N THR A 443 -13.90 20.11 -14.71
CA THR A 443 -14.11 21.55 -14.91
C THR A 443 -13.94 21.99 -16.36
N GLY A 444 -13.19 21.23 -17.16
CA GLY A 444 -12.79 21.57 -18.53
C GLY A 444 -11.60 22.53 -18.61
N ASP A 445 -11.01 22.93 -17.48
CA ASP A 445 -9.91 23.89 -17.44
C ASP A 445 -8.56 23.25 -17.75
N ILE A 446 -7.68 24.00 -18.42
CA ILE A 446 -6.29 23.62 -18.62
C ILE A 446 -5.49 23.96 -17.36
N CYS A 447 -4.96 22.93 -16.70
CA CYS A 447 -4.27 23.02 -15.42
C CYS A 447 -2.78 22.73 -15.58
N ASP A 448 -1.94 23.64 -15.10
CA ASP A 448 -0.53 23.38 -14.85
C ASP A 448 -0.34 22.47 -13.62
N ARG A 449 0.89 22.01 -13.37
CA ARG A 449 1.21 21.14 -12.22
C ARG A 449 0.77 21.77 -10.88
N SER A 450 0.91 23.08 -10.72
CA SER A 450 0.53 23.80 -9.50
C SER A 450 -0.98 23.76 -9.27
N ALA A 451 -1.78 24.00 -10.31
CA ALA A 451 -3.24 23.94 -10.27
C ALA A 451 -3.75 22.52 -10.00
N GLN A 452 -3.10 21.49 -10.57
CA GLN A 452 -3.42 20.09 -10.29
C GLN A 452 -3.27 19.76 -8.79
N ILE A 453 -2.14 20.15 -8.19
CA ILE A 453 -1.86 19.92 -6.77
C ILE A 453 -2.85 20.69 -5.89
N LYS A 454 -3.13 21.96 -6.21
CA LYS A 454 -4.10 22.77 -5.47
C LYS A 454 -5.50 22.14 -5.48
N THR A 455 -5.87 21.51 -6.60
CA THR A 455 -7.14 20.77 -6.73
C THR A 455 -7.12 19.50 -5.89
N PHE A 456 -6.02 18.74 -5.91
CA PHE A 456 -5.87 17.53 -5.11
C PHE A 456 -5.96 17.79 -3.60
N VAL A 457 -5.25 18.81 -3.09
CA VAL A 457 -5.25 19.18 -1.66
C VAL A 457 -6.64 19.56 -1.16
N LYS A 458 -7.51 20.09 -2.03
CA LYS A 458 -8.91 20.41 -1.70
C LYS A 458 -9.85 19.21 -1.79
N SER A 459 -9.41 18.09 -2.37
CA SER A 459 -10.26 16.93 -2.65
C SER A 459 -10.58 16.13 -1.38
N THR A 460 -11.73 15.45 -1.38
CA THR A 460 -12.10 14.49 -0.34
C THR A 460 -11.10 13.34 -0.24
N LYS A 461 -10.50 12.91 -1.36
CA LYS A 461 -9.47 11.87 -1.40
C LYS A 461 -8.23 12.25 -0.59
N TYR A 462 -7.74 13.49 -0.71
CA TYR A 462 -6.62 13.97 0.11
C TYR A 462 -6.96 14.03 1.60
N LYS A 463 -8.18 14.50 1.94
CA LYS A 463 -8.67 14.50 3.33
C LYS A 463 -8.76 13.08 3.91
N MET A 464 -9.23 12.09 3.14
CA MET A 464 -9.28 10.68 3.55
C MET A 464 -7.89 10.07 3.72
N LEU A 465 -6.94 10.46 2.87
CA LEU A 465 -5.57 9.96 2.89
C LEU A 465 -4.78 10.50 4.08
N LEU A 466 -4.97 11.77 4.45
CA LEU A 466 -4.46 12.31 5.71
C LEU A 466 -5.02 11.56 6.93
N HIS A 467 -6.24 11.02 6.84
CA HIS A 467 -6.88 10.26 7.91
C HIS A 467 -6.34 8.83 8.03
N SER A 468 -6.18 8.08 6.93
CA SER A 468 -5.66 6.70 6.94
C SER A 468 -4.23 6.63 7.50
N LEU A 469 -3.42 7.65 7.22
CA LEU A 469 -2.03 7.74 7.69
C LEU A 469 -1.91 7.86 9.21
N VAL A 470 -2.95 8.31 9.91
CA VAL A 470 -2.90 8.52 11.35
C VAL A 470 -3.46 7.32 12.14
N MET A 471 -4.17 6.40 11.50
CA MET A 471 -4.73 5.21 12.15
C MET A 471 -3.82 3.97 12.09
N HIS A 472 -2.94 3.87 11.07
CA HIS A 472 -2.10 2.69 10.84
C HIS A 472 -0.64 3.09 10.51
N ALA A 473 0.24 3.01 11.51
CA ALA A 473 1.65 3.41 11.39
C ALA A 473 2.53 2.55 10.43
N PRO A 474 2.29 1.24 10.19
CA PRO A 474 3.26 0.44 9.42
C PRO A 474 2.97 0.28 7.90
N LEU A 475 1.88 0.83 7.35
CA LEU A 475 1.49 0.67 5.93
C LEU A 475 1.36 2.01 5.18
N GLN A 476 2.11 3.03 5.60
CA GLN A 476 1.88 4.42 5.18
C GLN A 476 2.25 4.71 3.72
N THR A 477 3.30 4.09 3.17
CA THR A 477 3.85 4.49 1.86
C THR A 477 3.03 3.96 0.68
N GLU A 478 2.66 2.68 0.70
CA GLU A 478 1.93 2.04 -0.42
C GLU A 478 0.55 2.67 -0.65
N LEU A 479 -0.19 2.96 0.43
CA LEU A 479 -1.50 3.62 0.34
C LEU A 479 -1.39 5.08 -0.15
N ILE A 480 -0.31 5.79 0.21
CA ILE A 480 -0.04 7.13 -0.33
C ILE A 480 0.19 7.03 -1.83
N GLU A 481 1.11 6.15 -2.22
CA GLU A 481 1.51 5.96 -3.60
C GLU A 481 0.33 5.56 -4.46
N GLU A 482 -0.46 4.56 -4.06
CA GLU A 482 -1.64 4.11 -4.79
C GLU A 482 -2.65 5.24 -5.03
N ALA A 483 -2.99 5.99 -3.99
CA ALA A 483 -3.98 7.05 -4.09
C ALA A 483 -3.48 8.27 -4.89
N VAL A 484 -2.20 8.64 -4.74
CA VAL A 484 -1.56 9.69 -5.54
C VAL A 484 -1.48 9.26 -7.00
N VAL A 485 -0.99 8.05 -7.27
CA VAL A 485 -0.90 7.48 -8.63
C VAL A 485 -2.27 7.42 -9.29
N THR A 486 -3.30 7.01 -8.55
CA THR A 486 -4.68 6.94 -9.05
C THR A 486 -5.23 8.33 -9.36
N TYR A 487 -5.04 9.31 -8.48
CA TYR A 487 -5.59 10.66 -8.68
C TYR A 487 -4.89 11.42 -9.81
N PHE A 488 -3.57 11.36 -9.88
CA PHE A 488 -2.77 12.01 -10.91
C PHE A 488 -2.58 11.15 -12.16
N SER A 489 -3.36 10.07 -12.32
CA SER A 489 -3.41 9.32 -13.57
C SER A 489 -4.03 10.18 -14.69
N TRP A 490 -3.44 10.14 -15.88
CA TRP A 490 -3.92 10.89 -17.05
C TRP A 490 -4.13 9.98 -18.26
N VAL A 491 -5.05 10.41 -19.12
CA VAL A 491 -5.37 9.74 -20.39
C VAL A 491 -4.94 10.61 -21.56
N MET A 492 -4.26 10.00 -22.53
CA MET A 492 -3.73 10.68 -23.71
C MET A 492 -4.67 10.49 -24.91
N LEU A 493 -4.88 11.55 -25.68
CA LEU A 493 -5.54 11.47 -26.98
C LEU A 493 -4.50 11.36 -28.09
N SER A 494 -4.56 10.29 -28.86
CA SER A 494 -3.86 10.12 -30.13
C SER A 494 -4.88 10.25 -31.25
N HIS A 495 -4.69 11.20 -32.15
CA HIS A 495 -5.67 11.47 -33.20
C HIS A 495 -5.03 12.04 -34.47
N ARG A 496 -5.86 12.24 -35.49
CA ARG A 496 -5.51 13.06 -36.65
C ARG A 496 -5.85 14.52 -36.37
N TRP A 497 -4.91 15.41 -36.71
CA TRP A 497 -5.17 16.85 -36.75
C TRP A 497 -6.15 17.19 -37.88
N GLU A 498 -7.26 17.82 -37.52
CA GLU A 498 -8.23 18.39 -38.45
C GLU A 498 -7.95 19.90 -38.67
N ILE A 499 -8.53 20.51 -39.71
CA ILE A 499 -8.15 21.85 -40.21
C ILE A 499 -8.35 22.99 -39.19
N LYS A 500 -9.13 22.79 -38.11
CA LYS A 500 -9.45 23.83 -37.11
C LYS A 500 -9.48 23.26 -35.69
N GLU A 501 -8.37 22.76 -35.17
CA GLU A 501 -8.31 22.35 -33.76
C GLU A 501 -7.94 23.52 -32.84
N PRO A 502 -8.53 23.60 -31.63
CA PRO A 502 -8.27 24.72 -30.73
C PRO A 502 -6.85 24.65 -30.19
N LEU A 503 -6.12 25.75 -30.36
CA LEU A 503 -4.78 25.92 -29.77
C LEU A 503 -4.90 26.34 -28.31
N LEU A 504 -3.83 26.14 -27.52
CA LEU A 504 -3.78 26.49 -26.10
C LEU A 504 -4.28 27.93 -25.82
N HIS A 505 -3.91 28.89 -26.65
CA HIS A 505 -4.24 30.32 -26.46
C HIS A 505 -5.67 30.68 -26.89
N GLU A 506 -6.37 29.80 -27.60
CA GLU A 506 -7.76 29.98 -28.02
C GLU A 506 -8.76 29.54 -26.95
N ILE A 507 -8.29 28.75 -25.97
CA ILE A 507 -9.11 28.24 -24.86
C ILE A 507 -8.99 29.23 -23.68
N GLN A 508 -9.94 30.17 -23.60
CA GLN A 508 -10.07 31.09 -22.47
C GLN A 508 -11.07 30.54 -21.45
N GLY A 509 -10.59 29.73 -20.49
CA GLY A 509 -11.43 29.12 -19.45
C GLY A 509 -11.69 27.63 -19.72
N SER A 510 -12.94 27.19 -19.53
CA SER A 510 -13.32 25.79 -19.69
C SER A 510 -13.57 25.42 -21.15
N ILE A 511 -13.11 24.24 -21.56
CA ILE A 511 -13.44 23.63 -22.86
C ILE A 511 -14.96 23.40 -23.01
N TYR A 512 -15.70 23.27 -21.91
CA TYR A 512 -17.16 23.11 -21.94
C TYR A 512 -17.91 24.42 -22.20
N ASP A 513 -17.27 25.57 -22.01
CA ASP A 513 -17.88 26.88 -22.26
C ASP A 513 -17.73 27.33 -23.73
N LEU A 514 -16.96 26.59 -24.53
CA LEU A 514 -16.75 26.88 -25.94
C LEU A 514 -17.90 26.34 -26.81
N ASP A 515 -18.23 27.07 -27.88
CA ASP A 515 -19.29 26.67 -28.82
C ASP A 515 -18.99 25.28 -29.43
N PRO A 516 -19.97 24.34 -29.40
CA PRO A 516 -19.76 22.95 -29.81
C PRO A 516 -19.75 22.82 -31.34
N VAL A 517 -18.71 23.32 -31.99
CA VAL A 517 -18.54 23.28 -33.45
C VAL A 517 -17.33 22.44 -33.83
N GLY A 518 -17.56 21.38 -34.61
CA GLY A 518 -16.50 20.56 -35.21
C GLY A 518 -15.58 19.90 -34.18
N THR A 519 -14.31 20.30 -34.18
CA THR A 519 -13.20 19.73 -33.39
C THR A 519 -13.33 19.96 -31.88
N ILE A 520 -14.06 20.99 -31.45
CA ILE A 520 -14.35 21.24 -30.03
C ILE A 520 -15.23 20.12 -29.46
N VAL A 521 -16.19 19.62 -30.26
CA VAL A 521 -17.04 18.48 -29.87
C VAL A 521 -16.20 17.22 -29.64
N LYS A 522 -15.18 16.99 -30.48
CA LYS A 522 -14.21 15.89 -30.32
C LYS A 522 -13.52 15.96 -28.95
N LEU A 523 -13.02 17.14 -28.55
CA LEU A 523 -12.35 17.31 -27.26
C LEU A 523 -13.30 17.23 -26.05
N GLN A 524 -14.51 17.78 -26.17
CA GLN A 524 -15.54 17.65 -25.13
C GLN A 524 -15.95 16.19 -24.92
N LYS A 525 -16.14 15.44 -26.01
CA LYS A 525 -16.48 14.02 -25.96
C LYS A 525 -15.34 13.16 -25.43
N PHE A 526 -14.10 13.49 -25.80
CA PHE A 526 -12.91 12.90 -25.22
C PHE A 526 -12.90 13.06 -23.68
N CYS A 527 -13.09 14.29 -23.17
CA CYS A 527 -13.12 14.54 -21.73
C CYS A 527 -14.25 13.77 -21.02
N GLU A 528 -15.42 13.63 -21.66
CA GLU A 528 -16.53 12.83 -21.16
C GLU A 528 -16.17 11.33 -21.06
N VAL A 529 -15.53 10.78 -22.09
CA VAL A 529 -15.06 9.37 -22.10
C VAL A 529 -14.02 9.13 -21.01
N VAL A 530 -13.05 10.04 -20.86
CA VAL A 530 -12.02 9.96 -19.81
C VAL A 530 -12.64 10.01 -18.41
N ARG A 531 -13.62 10.90 -18.21
CA ARG A 531 -14.35 11.00 -16.94
C ARG A 531 -15.15 9.74 -16.63
N ASN A 532 -15.81 9.16 -17.63
CA ASN A 532 -16.57 7.91 -17.49
C ASN A 532 -15.65 6.72 -17.17
N ALA A 533 -14.39 6.75 -17.65
CA ALA A 533 -13.35 5.79 -17.27
C ALA A 533 -12.75 6.03 -15.86
N GLY A 534 -13.20 7.05 -15.12
CA GLY A 534 -12.79 7.32 -13.75
C GLY A 534 -11.52 8.17 -13.60
N HIS A 535 -10.99 8.74 -14.68
CA HIS A 535 -9.78 9.57 -14.67
C HIS A 535 -10.13 11.06 -14.61
N CYS A 536 -9.37 11.81 -13.80
CA CYS A 536 -9.59 13.26 -13.62
C CYS A 536 -8.87 14.10 -14.68
N TRP A 537 -7.82 13.55 -15.32
CA TRP A 537 -6.92 14.31 -16.17
C TRP A 537 -6.84 13.75 -17.59
N ALA A 538 -6.91 14.65 -18.56
CA ALA A 538 -6.85 14.34 -19.98
C ALA A 538 -5.76 15.18 -20.67
N TRP A 539 -5.17 14.67 -21.75
CA TRP A 539 -4.14 15.37 -22.51
C TRP A 539 -4.39 15.28 -24.02
N SER A 540 -4.15 16.39 -24.72
CA SER A 540 -4.16 16.49 -26.18
C SER A 540 -3.00 17.38 -26.63
N ASP A 541 -2.25 16.96 -27.64
CA ASP A 541 -1.09 17.68 -28.17
C ASP A 541 -1.45 19.07 -28.73
N THR A 542 -2.65 19.22 -29.28
CA THR A 542 -3.15 20.46 -29.88
C THR A 542 -3.34 21.60 -28.88
N CYS A 543 -3.93 21.31 -27.71
CA CYS A 543 -4.29 22.34 -26.74
C CYS A 543 -3.45 22.33 -25.45
N CYS A 544 -2.68 21.27 -25.17
CA CYS A 544 -1.87 21.20 -23.95
C CYS A 544 -0.42 21.68 -24.14
N ILE A 545 0.05 21.84 -25.38
CA ILE A 545 1.39 22.32 -25.71
C ILE A 545 1.31 23.75 -26.26
N ASP A 546 2.13 24.66 -25.72
CA ASP A 546 2.36 25.97 -26.31
C ASP A 546 3.35 25.86 -27.49
N GLN A 547 2.80 25.69 -28.69
CA GLN A 547 3.60 25.56 -29.91
C GLN A 547 4.36 26.84 -30.28
N ASN A 548 4.03 27.99 -29.69
CA ASN A 548 4.72 29.26 -29.92
C ASN A 548 5.95 29.43 -28.99
N ASN A 549 6.09 28.59 -27.97
CA ASN A 549 7.21 28.62 -27.05
C ASN A 549 8.24 27.53 -27.41
N ASN A 550 9.36 27.94 -28.01
CA ASN A 550 10.42 27.02 -28.46
C ASN A 550 10.99 26.13 -27.35
N ILE A 551 11.09 26.65 -26.11
CA ILE A 551 11.63 25.87 -24.97
C ILE A 551 10.65 24.75 -24.61
N GLU A 552 9.37 25.10 -24.51
CA GLU A 552 8.31 24.15 -24.19
C GLU A 552 8.14 23.10 -25.30
N LEU A 553 8.19 23.53 -26.55
CA LEU A 553 8.08 22.66 -27.71
C LEU A 553 9.23 21.66 -27.76
N GLN A 554 10.47 22.10 -27.51
CA GLN A 554 11.64 21.22 -27.45
C GLN A 554 11.53 20.19 -26.32
N GLN A 555 11.10 20.61 -25.13
CA GLN A 555 10.87 19.72 -24.00
C GLN A 555 9.76 18.69 -24.30
N SER A 556 8.67 19.14 -24.93
CA SER A 556 7.52 18.30 -25.25
C SER A 556 7.89 17.23 -26.29
N VAL A 557 8.60 17.60 -27.36
CA VAL A 557 9.05 16.64 -28.38
C VAL A 557 9.95 15.56 -27.79
N ASN A 558 10.89 15.91 -26.90
CA ASN A 558 11.78 14.93 -26.29
C ASN A 558 11.11 14.08 -25.20
N SER A 559 9.99 14.54 -24.62
CA SER A 559 9.31 13.85 -23.50
C SER A 559 8.06 13.07 -23.92
N MET A 560 7.57 13.26 -25.14
CA MET A 560 6.28 12.74 -25.62
C MET A 560 6.16 11.22 -25.42
N PHE A 561 7.19 10.45 -25.77
CA PHE A 561 7.19 9.00 -25.57
C PHE A 561 7.07 8.62 -24.09
N ILE A 562 7.78 9.32 -23.20
CA ILE A 562 7.71 9.09 -21.75
C ILE A 562 6.28 9.40 -21.25
N TRP A 563 5.68 10.49 -21.72
CA TRP A 563 4.31 10.85 -21.36
C TRP A 563 3.28 9.79 -21.78
N TYR A 564 3.39 9.26 -22.99
CA TYR A 564 2.55 8.15 -23.45
C TYR A 564 2.84 6.86 -22.65
N ARG A 565 4.11 6.56 -22.33
CA ARG A 565 4.50 5.37 -21.57
C ARG A 565 3.95 5.36 -20.14
N HIS A 566 3.92 6.52 -19.48
CA HIS A 566 3.45 6.68 -18.10
C HIS A 566 1.97 7.08 -17.97
N SER A 567 1.30 7.31 -19.10
CA SER A 567 -0.15 7.50 -19.14
C SER A 567 -0.87 6.25 -18.64
N ALA A 568 -2.04 6.44 -18.01
CA ALA A 568 -2.88 5.33 -17.62
C ALA A 568 -3.49 4.66 -18.85
N LEU A 569 -3.90 5.45 -19.84
CA LEU A 569 -4.53 4.97 -21.05
C LEU A 569 -4.18 5.92 -22.21
N ALA A 570 -3.97 5.36 -23.39
CA ALA A 570 -3.98 6.10 -24.64
C ALA A 570 -5.23 5.76 -25.45
N ILE A 571 -6.03 6.77 -25.76
CA ILE A 571 -7.20 6.67 -26.62
C ILE A 571 -6.77 7.05 -28.04
N VAL A 572 -6.90 6.11 -28.97
CA VAL A 572 -6.66 6.35 -30.39
C VAL A 572 -7.99 6.62 -31.07
N TYR A 573 -8.18 7.85 -31.53
CA TYR A 573 -9.41 8.28 -32.21
C TYR A 573 -9.25 8.21 -33.73
N LEU A 574 -9.95 7.26 -34.34
CA LEU A 574 -9.91 6.96 -35.77
C LEU A 574 -11.03 7.71 -36.50
N SER A 575 -10.79 8.99 -36.77
CA SER A 575 -11.75 9.89 -37.43
C SER A 575 -12.20 9.47 -38.84
N ASP A 576 -11.41 8.64 -39.51
CA ASP A 576 -11.50 8.34 -40.94
C ASP A 576 -11.85 6.88 -41.26
N VAL A 577 -12.08 6.07 -40.23
CA VAL A 577 -12.36 4.63 -40.36
C VAL A 577 -13.84 4.36 -40.10
N PRO A 578 -14.68 4.09 -41.13
CA PRO A 578 -15.92 3.33 -40.94
C PRO A 578 -15.59 1.89 -40.47
N PRO A 579 -16.53 1.07 -39.97
CA PRO A 579 -16.26 -0.20 -39.25
C PRO A 579 -15.71 -1.33 -40.13
N SER A 580 -14.59 -1.11 -40.84
CA SER A 580 -14.06 -2.00 -41.86
C SER A 580 -12.60 -2.41 -41.64
N SER A 581 -11.65 -1.47 -41.50
CA SER A 581 -10.24 -1.84 -41.32
C SER A 581 -9.34 -0.69 -40.88
N LEU A 582 -8.44 -0.94 -39.92
CA LEU A 582 -7.33 -0.07 -39.49
C LEU A 582 -6.36 0.26 -40.63
N ALA A 583 -6.19 -0.66 -41.59
CA ALA A 583 -5.24 -0.47 -42.70
C ALA A 583 -5.56 0.74 -43.58
N ASN A 584 -6.82 1.18 -43.59
CA ASN A 584 -7.29 2.33 -44.36
C ASN A 584 -7.15 3.67 -43.61
N SER A 585 -6.73 3.66 -42.34
CA SER A 585 -6.61 4.90 -41.56
C SER A 585 -5.35 5.67 -41.92
N ILE A 586 -5.51 6.96 -42.21
CA ILE A 586 -4.44 7.96 -42.32
C ILE A 586 -3.67 8.06 -41.00
N TRP A 587 -4.28 7.74 -39.86
CA TRP A 587 -3.56 7.67 -38.59
C TRP A 587 -2.37 6.69 -38.66
N ASN A 588 -2.51 5.57 -39.37
CA ASN A 588 -1.45 4.59 -39.54
C ASN A 588 -0.31 5.04 -40.47
N THR A 589 -0.52 6.07 -41.30
CA THR A 589 0.51 6.58 -42.23
C THR A 589 1.38 7.68 -41.62
N ARG A 590 0.96 8.29 -40.50
CA ARG A 590 1.70 9.39 -39.87
C ARG A 590 2.94 8.90 -39.12
N GLY A 591 4.02 9.69 -39.16
CA GLY A 591 5.26 9.41 -38.43
C GLY A 591 5.09 9.48 -36.91
N TRP A 592 4.44 10.53 -36.41
CA TRP A 592 4.25 10.77 -34.97
C TRP A 592 3.44 9.68 -34.27
N THR A 593 2.50 9.02 -34.94
CA THR A 593 1.58 8.05 -34.33
C THR A 593 2.28 6.78 -33.87
N VAL A 594 3.46 6.45 -34.40
CA VAL A 594 4.23 5.25 -34.03
C VAL A 594 4.49 5.19 -32.53
N GLN A 595 5.03 6.26 -31.96
CA GLN A 595 5.30 6.31 -30.53
C GLN A 595 4.01 6.38 -29.70
N GLU A 596 2.92 6.93 -30.25
CA GLU A 596 1.64 7.09 -29.55
C GLU A 596 0.95 5.76 -29.29
N PHE A 597 1.20 4.71 -30.09
CA PHE A 597 0.71 3.36 -29.80
C PHE A 597 1.80 2.39 -29.30
N LEU A 598 3.07 2.59 -29.64
CA LEU A 598 4.15 1.75 -29.11
C LEU A 598 4.42 2.02 -27.63
N ALA A 599 4.45 3.29 -27.22
CA ALA A 599 4.83 3.65 -25.85
C ALA A 599 3.81 3.21 -24.78
N PRO A 600 2.48 3.46 -24.93
CA PRO A 600 1.52 3.17 -23.88
C PRO A 600 1.45 1.68 -23.53
N LYS A 601 1.20 1.40 -22.25
CA LYS A 601 0.90 0.04 -21.78
C LYS A 601 -0.53 -0.38 -22.15
N MET A 602 -1.46 0.56 -22.13
CA MET A 602 -2.86 0.36 -22.45
C MET A 602 -3.33 1.28 -23.57
N VAL A 603 -4.00 0.71 -24.56
CA VAL A 603 -4.54 1.43 -25.72
C VAL A 603 -5.98 1.01 -25.96
N LEU A 604 -6.85 1.97 -26.27
CA LEU A 604 -8.19 1.72 -26.78
C LEU A 604 -8.41 2.47 -28.08
N PHE A 605 -8.88 1.77 -29.10
CA PHE A 605 -9.23 2.33 -30.41
C PHE A 605 -10.72 2.68 -30.43
N TYR A 606 -11.01 3.93 -30.80
CA TYR A 606 -12.35 4.47 -30.94
C TYR A 606 -12.62 4.85 -32.40
N GLN A 607 -13.84 4.57 -32.85
CA GLN A 607 -14.35 5.00 -34.15
C GLN A 607 -14.81 6.46 -34.11
N ALA A 608 -15.13 7.03 -35.28
CA ALA A 608 -15.56 8.43 -35.40
C ALA A 608 -16.85 8.77 -34.61
N ASP A 609 -17.67 7.78 -34.27
CA ASP A 609 -18.87 7.92 -33.45
C ASP A 609 -18.63 7.68 -31.94
N TRP A 610 -17.37 7.54 -31.53
CA TRP A 610 -16.96 7.22 -30.16
C TRP A 610 -17.42 5.84 -29.66
N THR A 611 -17.72 4.91 -30.56
CA THR A 611 -17.83 3.49 -30.21
C THR A 611 -16.46 2.82 -30.23
N LEU A 612 -16.31 1.74 -29.46
CA LEU A 612 -15.06 0.97 -29.43
C LEU A 612 -14.87 0.22 -30.74
N TYR A 613 -13.64 0.20 -31.25
CA TYR A 613 -13.32 -0.50 -32.48
C TYR A 613 -13.66 -1.99 -32.38
N LEU A 614 -14.35 -2.52 -33.39
CA LEU A 614 -14.91 -3.88 -33.43
C LEU A 614 -15.87 -4.24 -32.29
N ASP A 615 -16.42 -3.24 -31.58
CA ASP A 615 -17.23 -3.44 -30.37
C ASP A 615 -16.47 -4.24 -29.29
N ASP A 616 -15.14 -4.16 -29.30
CA ASP A 616 -14.27 -4.87 -28.35
C ASP A 616 -14.20 -4.10 -27.02
N HIS A 617 -14.92 -4.61 -26.02
CA HIS A 617 -14.98 -4.08 -24.66
C HIS A 617 -13.83 -4.54 -23.74
N SER A 618 -12.76 -5.13 -24.28
CA SER A 618 -11.57 -5.43 -23.47
C SER A 618 -10.96 -4.14 -22.89
N HIS A 619 -10.44 -4.24 -21.67
CA HIS A 619 -9.83 -3.10 -20.97
C HIS A 619 -8.54 -2.59 -21.64
N ASN A 620 -7.96 -3.38 -22.56
CA ASN A 620 -6.77 -3.01 -23.31
C ASN A 620 -6.75 -3.73 -24.67
N HIS A 621 -6.90 -2.98 -25.77
CA HIS A 621 -6.88 -3.54 -27.11
C HIS A 621 -5.53 -4.15 -27.52
N LYS A 622 -4.43 -3.88 -26.77
CA LYS A 622 -3.16 -4.61 -26.94
C LYS A 622 -3.25 -6.09 -26.57
N GLN A 623 -4.28 -6.51 -25.84
CA GLN A 623 -4.54 -7.92 -25.54
C GLN A 623 -5.44 -8.59 -26.59
N SER A 624 -6.05 -7.80 -27.47
CA SER A 624 -6.94 -8.29 -28.52
C SER A 624 -6.13 -8.83 -29.69
N VAL A 625 -6.19 -10.15 -29.90
CA VAL A 625 -5.43 -10.84 -30.95
C VAL A 625 -5.84 -10.35 -32.34
N SER A 626 -7.13 -10.08 -32.57
CA SER A 626 -7.65 -9.58 -33.85
C SER A 626 -7.11 -8.19 -34.17
N ILE A 627 -7.23 -7.25 -33.22
CA ILE A 627 -6.79 -5.86 -33.40
C ILE A 627 -5.27 -5.80 -33.58
N MET A 628 -4.51 -6.53 -32.75
CA MET A 628 -3.05 -6.55 -32.87
C MET A 628 -2.57 -7.22 -34.15
N LYS A 629 -3.27 -8.25 -34.63
CA LYS A 629 -2.95 -8.89 -35.92
C LYS A 629 -3.22 -7.93 -37.08
N GLU A 630 -4.34 -7.23 -37.05
CA GLU A 630 -4.67 -6.22 -38.06
C GLU A 630 -3.67 -5.05 -38.04
N LEU A 631 -3.23 -4.65 -36.84
CA LEU A 631 -2.21 -3.61 -36.69
C LEU A 631 -0.84 -4.09 -37.20
N GLU A 632 -0.47 -5.36 -36.96
CA GLU A 632 0.75 -5.96 -37.54
C GLU A 632 0.68 -5.98 -39.07
N ASP A 633 -0.44 -6.41 -39.64
CA ASP A 633 -0.62 -6.51 -41.09
C ASP A 633 -0.63 -5.13 -41.77
N SER A 634 -1.15 -4.10 -41.08
CA SER A 634 -1.19 -2.73 -41.61
C SER A 634 0.12 -1.96 -41.42
N THR A 635 0.79 -2.10 -40.27
CA THR A 635 2.01 -1.33 -39.95
C THR A 635 3.30 -2.05 -40.31
N GLY A 636 3.27 -3.38 -40.47
CA GLY A 636 4.45 -4.22 -40.64
C GLY A 636 5.28 -4.39 -39.36
N ILE A 637 4.76 -3.98 -38.20
CA ILE A 637 5.41 -4.14 -36.89
C ILE A 637 4.92 -5.44 -36.27
N ASN A 638 5.83 -6.32 -35.87
CA ASN A 638 5.45 -7.59 -35.29
C ASN A 638 4.55 -7.42 -34.05
N ALA A 639 3.51 -8.25 -33.92
CA ALA A 639 2.55 -8.14 -32.82
C ALA A 639 3.20 -8.22 -31.42
N ARG A 640 4.29 -8.99 -31.26
CA ARG A 640 5.04 -9.05 -29.99
C ARG A 640 5.76 -7.72 -29.70
N ALA A 641 6.28 -7.06 -30.73
CA ALA A 641 6.88 -5.73 -30.58
C ALA A 641 5.83 -4.68 -30.22
N LEU A 642 4.63 -4.73 -30.82
CA LEU A 642 3.53 -3.80 -30.49
C LEU A 642 3.13 -3.82 -29.01
N VAL A 643 3.18 -4.99 -28.38
CA VAL A 643 2.78 -5.19 -26.97
C VAL A 643 3.93 -4.89 -26.01
N ASN A 644 5.14 -5.42 -26.29
CA ASN A 644 6.24 -5.43 -25.33
C ASN A 644 7.33 -4.38 -25.61
N PHE A 645 7.10 -3.42 -26.50
CA PHE A 645 8.11 -2.44 -26.89
C PHE A 645 8.76 -1.72 -25.71
N HIS A 646 10.09 -1.62 -25.74
CA HIS A 646 10.85 -0.68 -24.92
C HIS A 646 11.99 -0.06 -25.74
N PRO A 647 12.41 1.19 -25.46
CA PRO A 647 13.47 1.86 -26.21
C PRO A 647 14.80 1.07 -26.22
N GLY A 648 15.09 0.31 -25.16
CA GLY A 648 16.26 -0.56 -25.07
C GLY A 648 16.22 -1.82 -25.96
N MET A 649 15.11 -2.13 -26.65
CA MET A 649 15.06 -3.27 -27.59
C MET A 649 16.14 -3.11 -28.65
N ARG A 650 16.82 -4.21 -28.99
CA ARG A 650 17.87 -4.26 -30.00
C ARG A 650 17.27 -4.15 -31.42
N ASN A 651 18.11 -4.14 -32.46
CA ASN A 651 17.73 -3.97 -33.88
C ASN A 651 17.26 -2.55 -34.27
N PRO A 652 18.12 -1.52 -34.18
CA PRO A 652 17.80 -0.18 -34.66
C PRO A 652 17.40 -0.15 -36.15
N ARG A 653 17.95 -1.06 -36.96
CA ARG A 653 17.53 -1.25 -38.36
C ARG A 653 16.04 -1.56 -38.49
N GLU A 654 15.53 -2.47 -37.68
CA GLU A 654 14.12 -2.88 -37.70
C GLU A 654 13.22 -1.73 -37.25
N LYS A 655 13.60 -1.03 -36.18
CA LYS A 655 12.89 0.16 -35.68
C LYS A 655 12.83 1.28 -36.74
N LEU A 656 13.91 1.53 -37.46
CA LEU A 656 13.94 2.49 -38.57
C LEU A 656 13.03 2.04 -39.73
N GLN A 657 12.91 0.74 -39.98
CA GLN A 657 12.00 0.20 -41.01
C GLN A 657 10.53 0.44 -40.67
N TRP A 658 10.13 0.37 -39.40
CA TRP A 658 8.74 0.63 -38.98
C TRP A 658 8.25 2.04 -39.33
N VAL A 659 9.19 2.99 -39.46
CA VAL A 659 8.89 4.40 -39.74
C VAL A 659 9.23 4.80 -41.18
N SER A 660 9.91 3.92 -41.92
CA SER A 660 10.32 4.14 -43.30
C SER A 660 9.21 4.52 -44.27
N LYS A 661 8.01 3.99 -44.05
CA LYS A 661 6.84 4.15 -44.93
C LYS A 661 5.90 5.26 -44.49
N ARG A 662 6.31 6.06 -43.50
CA ARG A 662 5.44 7.04 -42.83
C ARG A 662 5.71 8.46 -43.28
N GLU A 663 4.66 9.26 -43.25
CA GLU A 663 4.64 10.64 -43.71
C GLU A 663 4.62 11.61 -42.54
N THR A 664 5.34 12.73 -42.69
CA THR A 664 5.38 13.82 -41.72
C THR A 664 5.08 15.14 -42.42
N THR A 665 4.42 16.06 -41.70
CA THR A 665 4.05 17.38 -42.25
C THR A 665 5.28 18.26 -42.47
N ARG A 666 6.23 18.22 -41.54
CA ARG A 666 7.54 18.87 -41.66
C ARG A 666 8.60 17.83 -42.01
N GLU A 667 9.67 18.26 -42.67
CA GLU A 667 10.73 17.37 -43.18
C GLU A 667 11.55 16.75 -42.04
N GLU A 668 11.81 17.53 -41.00
CA GLU A 668 12.61 17.21 -39.83
C GLU A 668 11.89 16.30 -38.81
N ASP A 669 10.55 16.32 -38.80
CA ASP A 669 9.70 15.54 -37.90
C ASP A 669 9.89 14.03 -38.05
N ILE A 670 10.37 13.57 -39.21
CA ILE A 670 10.69 12.16 -39.46
C ILE A 670 11.79 11.66 -38.52
N ALA A 671 12.70 12.54 -38.08
CA ALA A 671 13.70 12.22 -37.08
C ALA A 671 13.17 12.45 -35.66
N TYR A 672 12.41 13.52 -35.44
CA TYR A 672 11.95 13.88 -34.08
C TYR A 672 10.92 12.91 -33.52
N SER A 673 10.04 12.37 -34.37
CA SER A 673 9.09 11.31 -34.01
C SER A 673 9.77 10.01 -33.56
N LEU A 674 11.07 9.85 -33.84
CA LEU A 674 11.86 8.67 -33.48
C LEU A 674 12.63 8.83 -32.17
N PHE A 675 12.74 10.03 -31.60
CA PHE A 675 13.57 10.27 -30.41
C PHE A 675 13.22 9.32 -29.27
N GLY A 676 11.93 9.20 -28.94
CA GLY A 676 11.46 8.30 -27.90
C GLY A 676 11.60 6.80 -28.20
N ILE A 677 11.44 6.40 -29.47
CA ILE A 677 11.60 4.99 -29.92
C ILE A 677 13.04 4.51 -29.69
N PHE A 678 14.02 5.41 -29.83
CA PHE A 678 15.42 5.12 -29.57
C PHE A 678 15.89 5.54 -28.17
N GLY A 679 15.05 6.20 -27.38
CA GLY A 679 15.41 6.70 -26.06
C GLY A 679 16.51 7.78 -26.11
N VAL A 680 16.55 8.58 -27.18
CA VAL A 680 17.56 9.63 -27.38
C VAL A 680 16.97 11.00 -27.06
N HIS A 681 17.81 11.91 -26.58
CA HIS A 681 17.44 13.29 -26.30
C HIS A 681 18.29 14.24 -27.16
N LEU A 682 17.67 14.91 -28.13
CA LEU A 682 18.37 15.73 -29.12
C LEU A 682 17.73 17.13 -29.25
N PRO A 683 18.53 18.15 -29.62
CA PRO A 683 17.98 19.47 -29.90
C PRO A 683 17.06 19.43 -31.13
N VAL A 684 15.93 20.13 -31.01
CA VAL A 684 14.91 20.29 -32.04
C VAL A 684 15.20 21.60 -32.78
N ILE A 685 15.45 21.51 -34.08
CA ILE A 685 15.86 22.61 -34.96
C ILE A 685 14.90 22.66 -36.14
N TYR A 686 13.75 23.29 -35.94
CA TYR A 686 12.77 23.46 -37.03
C TYR A 686 13.35 24.30 -38.17
N GLY A 687 13.12 23.83 -39.41
CA GLY A 687 13.69 24.39 -40.64
C GLY A 687 15.01 23.77 -41.08
N GLU A 688 15.56 22.81 -40.33
CA GLU A 688 16.67 21.99 -40.86
C GLU A 688 16.16 20.99 -41.91
N LYS A 689 17.03 20.62 -42.86
CA LYS A 689 16.68 19.61 -43.86
C LYS A 689 16.49 18.25 -43.21
N ARG A 690 15.55 17.45 -43.74
CA ARG A 690 15.34 16.03 -43.37
C ARG A 690 16.64 15.25 -43.18
N GLN A 691 17.59 15.49 -44.08
CA GLN A 691 18.89 14.82 -44.11
C GLN A 691 19.71 15.07 -42.84
N ASN A 692 19.72 16.30 -42.37
CA ASN A 692 20.50 16.71 -41.21
C ASN A 692 19.86 16.18 -39.91
N ALA A 693 18.53 16.24 -39.82
CA ALA A 693 17.78 15.76 -38.66
C ALA A 693 17.98 14.25 -38.44
N LEU A 694 17.76 13.45 -39.50
CA LEU A 694 18.05 12.00 -39.48
C LEU A 694 19.54 11.73 -39.25
N GLY A 695 20.37 12.65 -39.72
CA GLY A 695 21.79 12.67 -39.51
C GLY A 695 22.22 12.58 -38.06
N ARG A 696 21.78 13.57 -37.30
CA ARG A 696 22.04 13.69 -35.87
C ARG A 696 21.46 12.51 -35.10
N LEU A 697 20.25 12.07 -35.48
CA LEU A 697 19.60 10.92 -34.87
C LEU A 697 20.44 9.64 -35.06
N LEU A 698 20.89 9.33 -36.27
CA LEU A 698 21.67 8.13 -36.54
C LEU A 698 23.00 8.13 -35.79
N GLN A 699 23.66 9.29 -35.73
CA GLN A 699 24.87 9.47 -34.93
C GLN A 699 24.62 9.11 -33.45
N GLU A 700 23.52 9.58 -32.89
CA GLU A 700 23.14 9.34 -31.49
C GLU A 700 22.77 7.87 -31.24
N ILE A 701 21.97 7.27 -32.14
CA ILE A 701 21.62 5.84 -32.07
C ILE A 701 22.88 4.98 -32.04
N ILE A 702 23.86 5.26 -32.90
CA ILE A 702 25.10 4.50 -32.98
C ILE A 702 25.96 4.74 -31.76
N ALA A 703 26.04 5.99 -31.26
CA ALA A 703 26.76 6.30 -30.04
C ALA A 703 26.20 5.57 -28.81
N HIS A 704 24.87 5.47 -28.70
CA HIS A 704 24.20 4.78 -27.60
C HIS A 704 24.19 3.25 -27.72
N SER A 705 23.89 2.71 -28.90
CA SER A 705 23.72 1.26 -29.11
C SER A 705 25.01 0.54 -29.49
N GLY A 706 25.98 1.26 -30.07
CA GLY A 706 27.14 0.67 -30.74
C GLY A 706 26.79 -0.12 -32.00
N ASP A 707 25.51 -0.11 -32.42
CA ASP A 707 25.02 -0.91 -33.54
C ASP A 707 25.07 -0.12 -34.84
N ILE A 708 25.95 -0.58 -35.71
CA ILE A 708 26.18 -0.01 -37.04
C ILE A 708 25.35 -0.69 -38.14
N THR A 709 24.46 -1.63 -37.80
CA THR A 709 23.58 -2.27 -38.78
C THR A 709 22.65 -1.27 -39.45
N ALA A 710 22.38 -0.11 -38.83
CA ALA A 710 21.60 0.97 -39.44
C ALA A 710 22.30 1.64 -40.65
N LEU A 711 23.61 1.47 -40.85
CA LEU A 711 24.42 2.18 -41.86
C LEU A 711 24.51 1.49 -43.25
N ASP A 712 23.61 0.55 -43.55
CA ASP A 712 23.59 -0.37 -44.71
C ASP A 712 24.76 -0.33 -45.73
N TRP A 713 25.58 -1.39 -45.75
CA TRP A 713 26.89 -1.39 -46.40
C TRP A 713 26.91 -1.89 -47.87
N VAL A 714 25.76 -2.17 -48.49
CA VAL A 714 25.65 -2.99 -49.72
C VAL A 714 25.96 -2.25 -51.04
N GLY A 715 26.18 -0.93 -51.02
CA GLY A 715 26.95 -0.25 -52.09
C GLY A 715 26.19 0.19 -53.33
N GLN A 716 24.86 0.31 -53.30
CA GLN A 716 24.16 1.14 -54.31
C GLN A 716 24.28 2.62 -53.93
N SER A 717 24.54 3.48 -54.94
CA SER A 717 24.43 4.93 -54.78
C SER A 717 22.96 5.29 -54.58
N SER A 718 22.52 5.30 -53.34
CA SER A 718 21.36 6.09 -52.94
C SER A 718 21.86 7.49 -52.61
N GLY A 719 20.98 8.50 -52.60
CA GLY A 719 21.33 9.76 -51.94
C GLY A 719 21.58 9.58 -50.43
N PHE A 720 21.50 8.34 -49.89
CA PHE A 720 21.55 7.94 -48.49
C PHE A 720 22.92 7.51 -47.98
N ASN A 721 23.89 7.20 -48.85
CA ASN A 721 25.04 6.38 -48.45
C ASN A 721 26.41 7.05 -48.66
N SER A 722 26.51 8.36 -48.49
CA SER A 722 27.76 8.99 -48.04
C SER A 722 27.50 9.64 -46.68
N CYS A 723 27.52 8.82 -45.64
CA CYS A 723 27.45 9.29 -44.25
C CYS A 723 26.31 10.31 -44.03
N LEU A 724 25.03 9.91 -44.25
CA LEU A 724 23.75 10.67 -44.11
C LEU A 724 23.04 11.02 -45.48
N PRO A 725 21.70 11.29 -45.57
CA PRO A 725 20.64 10.36 -46.04
C PRO A 725 19.83 10.78 -47.35
N ALA A 726 19.28 9.88 -48.19
CA ALA A 726 18.21 10.05 -49.23
C ALA A 726 17.84 8.75 -50.02
N ASP A 727 16.63 8.21 -50.15
CA ASP A 727 15.36 8.26 -49.42
C ASP A 727 15.00 6.82 -48.96
N ILE A 728 14.21 6.65 -47.89
CA ILE A 728 14.07 5.34 -47.22
C ILE A 728 13.40 4.34 -48.17
N SER A 729 14.11 3.26 -48.49
CA SER A 729 13.52 2.06 -49.09
C SER A 729 14.11 0.82 -48.42
N SER A 730 13.22 -0.13 -48.12
CA SER A 730 13.54 -1.36 -47.37
C SER A 730 14.44 -2.29 -48.18
N TYR A 731 15.67 -2.55 -47.71
CA TYR A 731 16.49 -3.61 -48.26
C TYR A 731 16.03 -4.97 -47.71
N LYS A 732 15.72 -5.89 -48.62
CA LYS A 732 15.50 -7.30 -48.31
C LYS A 732 16.73 -7.82 -47.58
N ALA A 733 16.54 -8.38 -46.38
CA ALA A 733 17.61 -8.80 -45.49
C ALA A 733 18.61 -9.74 -46.19
N PRO A 734 19.93 -9.51 -46.14
CA PRO A 734 20.83 -10.60 -45.86
C PRO A 734 20.51 -11.04 -44.43
N SER A 735 20.15 -12.31 -44.27
CA SER A 735 19.76 -12.92 -43.01
C SER A 735 20.57 -12.39 -41.82
N LEU A 736 19.86 -12.04 -40.73
CA LEU A 736 20.37 -12.14 -39.36
C LEU A 736 21.44 -13.24 -39.30
N LEU A 737 22.59 -12.98 -38.66
CA LEU A 737 23.61 -14.00 -38.36
C LEU A 737 22.91 -15.35 -38.21
N PRO A 738 23.11 -16.33 -39.13
CA PRO A 738 22.27 -17.51 -39.13
C PRO A 738 22.40 -18.15 -37.75
N SER A 739 21.31 -18.22 -36.99
CA SER A 739 21.30 -18.77 -35.64
C SER A 739 21.97 -20.14 -35.71
N LEU A 740 23.18 -20.24 -35.16
CA LEU A 740 23.85 -21.53 -35.02
C LEU A 740 22.99 -22.35 -34.06
N SER A 741 22.55 -23.54 -34.47
CA SER A 741 22.07 -24.49 -33.47
C SER A 741 23.22 -24.80 -32.52
N GLU A 742 22.92 -25.11 -31.25
CA GLU A 742 23.96 -25.49 -30.29
C GLU A 742 24.82 -26.65 -30.81
N ASP A 743 24.23 -27.56 -31.58
CA ASP A 743 24.93 -28.68 -32.22
C ASP A 743 25.96 -28.23 -33.28
N GLU A 744 25.61 -27.27 -34.14
CA GLU A 744 26.54 -26.71 -35.14
C GLU A 744 27.67 -25.92 -34.50
N MET A 745 27.35 -25.21 -33.43
CA MET A 745 28.30 -24.45 -32.63
C MET A 745 29.29 -25.40 -31.94
N GLN A 746 28.77 -26.43 -31.26
CA GLN A 746 29.58 -27.41 -30.56
C GLN A 746 30.47 -28.21 -31.53
N ASN A 747 29.97 -28.53 -32.72
CA ASN A 747 30.76 -29.18 -33.76
C ASN A 747 31.90 -28.27 -34.25
N SER A 748 31.62 -26.98 -34.51
CA SER A 748 32.65 -26.01 -34.92
C SER A 748 33.71 -25.77 -33.83
N VAL A 749 33.29 -25.65 -32.57
CA VAL A 749 34.17 -25.51 -31.41
C VAL A 749 35.03 -26.76 -31.21
N SER A 750 34.49 -27.97 -31.45
CA SER A 750 35.24 -29.22 -31.30
C SER A 750 36.45 -29.33 -32.24
N THR A 751 36.42 -28.68 -33.40
CA THR A 751 37.53 -28.67 -34.38
C THR A 751 38.70 -27.76 -33.97
N LEU A 752 38.52 -26.86 -33.00
CA LEU A 752 39.50 -25.84 -32.59
C LEU A 752 40.30 -26.22 -31.32
N ARG A 753 40.18 -27.46 -30.82
CA ARG A 753 40.75 -27.93 -29.52
C ARG A 753 42.29 -28.01 -29.44
N ASN A 754 43.03 -27.30 -30.29
CA ASN A 754 44.49 -27.14 -30.15
C ASN A 754 44.77 -26.07 -29.08
N THR A 755 45.64 -26.38 -28.10
CA THR A 755 46.01 -25.47 -26.99
C THR A 755 46.44 -24.08 -27.46
N VAL A 756 47.18 -23.99 -28.56
CA VAL A 756 47.62 -22.70 -29.15
C VAL A 756 46.43 -21.91 -29.71
N ALA A 757 45.47 -22.59 -30.34
CA ALA A 757 44.26 -21.93 -30.86
C ALA A 757 43.32 -21.45 -29.75
N VAL A 758 43.32 -22.11 -28.58
CA VAL A 758 42.56 -21.70 -27.40
C VAL A 758 43.11 -20.39 -26.84
N GLU A 759 44.43 -20.29 -26.65
CA GLU A 759 45.08 -19.08 -26.15
C GLU A 759 44.90 -17.90 -27.13
N SER A 760 45.05 -18.12 -28.43
CA SER A 760 44.79 -17.10 -29.45
C SER A 760 43.33 -16.63 -29.46
N ALA A 761 42.36 -17.54 -29.32
CA ALA A 761 40.94 -17.19 -29.24
C ALA A 761 40.62 -16.37 -27.99
N LEU A 762 41.19 -16.73 -26.84
CA LEU A 762 41.00 -16.01 -25.57
C LEU A 762 41.64 -14.61 -25.61
N ASN A 763 42.84 -14.49 -26.18
CA ASN A 763 43.49 -13.19 -26.41
C ASN A 763 42.65 -12.30 -27.34
N LEU A 764 42.12 -12.86 -28.43
CA LEU A 764 41.24 -12.13 -29.34
C LEU A 764 39.96 -11.68 -28.63
N TYR A 765 39.32 -12.56 -27.86
CA TYR A 765 38.12 -12.24 -27.08
C TYR A 765 38.36 -11.08 -26.10
N THR A 766 39.42 -11.16 -25.30
CA THR A 766 39.77 -10.12 -24.30
C THR A 766 40.17 -8.79 -24.94
N LEU A 767 40.78 -8.80 -26.14
CA LEU A 767 41.09 -7.58 -26.88
C LEU A 767 39.81 -6.92 -27.41
N LEU A 768 38.93 -7.71 -28.02
CA LEU A 768 37.65 -7.23 -28.55
C LEU A 768 36.70 -6.71 -27.46
N GLU A 769 36.69 -7.36 -26.29
CA GLU A 769 35.91 -6.91 -25.12
C GLU A 769 36.33 -5.52 -24.62
N LYS A 770 37.61 -5.16 -24.78
CA LYS A 770 38.18 -3.86 -24.35
C LYS A 770 38.06 -2.74 -25.40
N LEU A 771 37.58 -3.02 -26.61
CA LEU A 771 37.45 -2.02 -27.66
C LEU A 771 36.29 -1.05 -27.42
N SER A 772 36.50 0.22 -27.74
CA SER A 772 35.46 1.26 -27.71
C SER A 772 34.38 1.04 -28.79
N PHE A 773 33.15 1.47 -28.51
CA PHE A 773 32.06 1.45 -29.50
C PHE A 773 32.37 2.30 -30.75
N PRO A 774 31.76 1.97 -31.90
CA PRO A 774 31.75 2.86 -33.05
C PRO A 774 31.25 4.25 -32.65
N ARG A 775 31.96 5.30 -33.05
CA ARG A 775 31.59 6.68 -32.69
C ARG A 775 31.85 7.64 -33.83
N PHE A 776 31.04 8.67 -33.92
CA PHE A 776 31.30 9.79 -34.81
C PHE A 776 32.11 10.87 -34.09
N ALA A 777 33.17 11.34 -34.73
CA ALA A 777 33.96 12.47 -34.26
C ALA A 777 34.25 13.38 -35.47
N ASN A 778 33.91 14.67 -35.37
CA ASN A 778 34.14 15.66 -36.44
C ASN A 778 33.57 15.24 -37.82
N ALA A 779 32.34 14.71 -37.84
CA ALA A 779 31.69 14.15 -39.03
C ALA A 779 32.39 12.93 -39.66
N ARG A 780 33.30 12.27 -38.93
CA ARG A 780 33.98 11.04 -39.35
C ARG A 780 33.56 9.89 -38.46
N LEU A 781 33.26 8.74 -39.06
CA LEU A 781 32.93 7.52 -38.33
C LEU A 781 34.22 6.77 -37.95
N GLN A 782 34.50 6.66 -36.66
CA GLN A 782 35.54 5.78 -36.13
C GLN A 782 34.92 4.40 -35.90
N LEU A 783 35.34 3.44 -36.70
CA LEU A 783 34.78 2.09 -36.75
C LEU A 783 35.87 1.07 -36.40
N PRO A 784 35.86 0.49 -35.19
CA PRO A 784 36.70 -0.66 -34.88
C PRO A 784 36.29 -1.82 -35.79
N CYS A 785 37.27 -2.53 -36.32
CA CYS A 785 37.07 -3.61 -37.28
C CYS A 785 38.07 -4.74 -37.03
N ILE A 786 37.68 -5.94 -37.43
CA ILE A 786 38.55 -7.11 -37.55
C ILE A 786 38.97 -7.20 -39.01
N ALA A 787 40.26 -7.10 -39.27
CA ALA A 787 40.85 -7.14 -40.60
C ALA A 787 41.50 -8.51 -40.85
N PHE A 788 41.17 -9.09 -42.00
CA PHE A 788 41.72 -10.35 -42.48
C PHE A 788 42.49 -10.10 -43.78
N PRO A 789 43.79 -10.44 -43.84
CA PRO A 789 44.54 -10.35 -45.09
C PRO A 789 44.07 -11.43 -46.07
N LEU A 790 43.81 -11.03 -47.32
CA LEU A 790 43.41 -11.98 -48.37
C LEU A 790 44.61 -12.66 -48.99
N THR A 791 44.53 -13.99 -49.11
CA THR A 791 45.55 -14.82 -49.76
C THR A 791 45.18 -15.19 -51.19
N GLU A 792 43.89 -15.39 -51.47
CA GLU A 792 43.41 -15.79 -52.80
C GLU A 792 41.96 -15.34 -53.06
N VAL A 793 41.65 -14.89 -54.29
CA VAL A 793 40.28 -14.57 -54.74
C VAL A 793 40.04 -15.30 -56.07
N ARG A 794 39.13 -16.28 -56.08
CA ARG A 794 38.78 -17.07 -57.28
C ARG A 794 37.35 -16.77 -57.69
N ARG A 795 37.10 -16.44 -58.96
CA ARG A 795 35.73 -16.32 -59.46
C ARG A 795 35.11 -17.71 -59.61
N ARG A 796 33.93 -17.93 -59.03
CA ARG A 796 33.15 -19.14 -59.29
C ARG A 796 32.53 -19.01 -60.68
N SER A 797 32.75 -19.99 -61.56
CA SER A 797 32.16 -20.00 -62.89
C SER A 797 30.64 -20.23 -62.78
N GLY A 798 29.87 -19.13 -62.81
CA GLY A 798 28.41 -19.18 -62.90
C GLY A 798 27.94 -19.44 -64.34
N GLN A 799 26.72 -19.96 -64.48
CA GLN A 799 26.03 -20.06 -65.78
C GLN A 799 25.91 -18.67 -66.42
N TYR A 800 26.11 -18.58 -67.73
CA TYR A 800 25.97 -17.33 -68.50
C TYR A 800 24.56 -16.74 -68.29
N GLY A 801 24.44 -15.60 -67.60
CA GLY A 801 23.18 -14.85 -67.47
C GLY A 801 22.90 -14.17 -66.13
N ASP A 802 23.70 -14.41 -65.09
CA ASP A 802 23.44 -13.85 -63.75
C ASP A 802 23.90 -12.38 -63.62
N GLN A 803 23.06 -11.51 -63.05
CA GLN A 803 23.38 -10.09 -62.76
C GLN A 803 24.38 -9.92 -61.59
N ARG A 804 24.81 -11.03 -60.97
CA ARG A 804 25.70 -11.05 -59.80
C ARG A 804 26.88 -12.00 -60.03
N PHE A 805 28.08 -11.53 -59.71
CA PHE A 805 29.33 -12.27 -59.77
C PHE A 805 29.66 -12.89 -58.40
N THR A 806 29.88 -14.19 -58.35
CA THR A 806 30.30 -14.89 -57.12
C THR A 806 31.81 -15.16 -57.13
N TYR A 807 32.49 -14.82 -56.04
CA TYR A 807 33.93 -15.03 -55.82
C TYR A 807 34.15 -15.87 -54.56
N ASP A 808 34.93 -16.94 -54.66
CA ASP A 808 35.46 -17.68 -53.51
C ASP A 808 36.71 -16.95 -53.01
N VAL A 809 36.62 -16.42 -51.78
CA VAL A 809 37.68 -15.63 -51.15
C VAL A 809 38.31 -16.43 -50.01
N LYS A 810 39.64 -16.53 -50.05
CA LYS A 810 40.46 -17.10 -48.99
C LYS A 810 41.12 -15.98 -48.20
N ALA A 811 40.78 -15.89 -46.93
CA ALA A 811 41.39 -15.00 -45.97
C ALA A 811 42.12 -15.83 -44.92
N ASP A 812 43.25 -15.33 -44.41
CA ASP A 812 43.95 -16.03 -43.34
C ASP A 812 43.07 -16.11 -42.09
N GLY A 813 43.05 -17.26 -41.42
CA GLY A 813 42.20 -17.50 -40.24
C GLY A 813 40.69 -17.71 -40.48
N LEU A 814 40.20 -17.69 -41.73
CA LEU A 814 38.78 -17.95 -42.07
C LEU A 814 38.62 -19.14 -43.03
N ARG A 815 37.45 -19.78 -43.02
CA ARG A 815 37.08 -20.77 -44.06
C ARG A 815 36.87 -20.05 -45.39
N ASP A 816 37.02 -20.77 -46.51
CA ASP A 816 36.73 -20.24 -47.84
C ASP A 816 35.31 -19.64 -47.88
N LEU A 817 35.21 -18.34 -48.18
CA LEU A 817 33.98 -17.57 -48.10
C LEU A 817 33.51 -17.17 -49.49
N PRO A 818 32.28 -17.52 -49.91
CA PRO A 818 31.71 -17.01 -51.14
C PRO A 818 31.22 -15.56 -50.92
N ILE A 819 31.65 -14.64 -51.79
CA ILE A 819 31.21 -13.24 -51.83
C ILE A 819 30.52 -12.99 -53.17
N THR A 820 29.34 -12.40 -53.13
CA THR A 820 28.58 -12.01 -54.33
C THR A 820 28.59 -10.50 -54.52
N THR A 821 28.94 -10.02 -55.72
CA THR A 821 28.94 -8.59 -56.07
C THR A 821 28.18 -8.37 -57.38
N GLU A 822 27.47 -7.25 -57.52
CA GLU A 822 26.83 -6.86 -58.80
C GLU A 822 27.88 -6.39 -59.82
N ASP A 823 29.00 -5.82 -59.34
CA ASP A 823 30.12 -5.39 -60.17
C ASP A 823 31.17 -6.49 -60.39
N GLN A 824 31.78 -6.50 -61.58
CA GLN A 824 32.93 -7.36 -61.87
C GLN A 824 34.20 -6.78 -61.24
N LEU A 825 34.83 -7.53 -60.32
CA LEU A 825 36.13 -7.19 -59.73
C LEU A 825 37.25 -7.30 -60.79
N ALA A 826 37.45 -6.25 -61.59
CA ALA A 826 38.40 -6.24 -62.71
C ALA A 826 39.87 -6.27 -62.27
N GLN A 827 40.19 -5.88 -61.03
CA GLN A 827 41.57 -5.63 -60.57
C GLN A 827 42.39 -6.89 -60.21
N PHE A 828 41.81 -8.08 -60.26
CA PHE A 828 42.50 -9.34 -59.89
C PHE A 828 43.02 -10.16 -61.07
N TRP A 829 42.80 -9.67 -62.30
CA TRP A 829 43.25 -10.35 -63.51
C TRP A 829 44.43 -9.59 -64.13
N LEU A 830 45.51 -10.33 -64.41
CA LEU A 830 46.77 -9.97 -65.10
C LEU A 830 47.97 -9.62 -64.21
N GLY A 831 48.76 -10.64 -63.87
CA GLY A 831 50.17 -10.75 -64.29
C GLY A 831 51.17 -9.60 -64.05
N ARG A 832 50.94 -8.68 -63.10
CA ARG A 832 51.94 -7.67 -62.72
C ARG A 832 52.19 -7.66 -61.20
N ARG A 833 53.47 -7.79 -60.86
CA ARG A 833 54.04 -7.78 -59.51
C ARG A 833 53.95 -6.40 -58.83
N VAL A 834 52.76 -6.01 -58.40
CA VAL A 834 52.59 -5.11 -57.26
C VAL A 834 51.60 -5.82 -56.34
N ARG A 835 52.10 -6.49 -55.29
CA ARG A 835 51.25 -7.04 -54.24
C ARG A 835 50.58 -5.87 -53.53
N ARG A 836 49.44 -5.40 -54.03
CA ARG A 836 48.57 -4.50 -53.25
C ARG A 836 47.92 -5.34 -52.17
N THR A 837 48.07 -4.93 -50.92
CA THR A 837 47.43 -5.61 -49.79
C THR A 837 45.93 -5.42 -49.91
N VAL A 838 45.19 -6.53 -49.93
CA VAL A 838 43.73 -6.52 -49.89
C VAL A 838 43.29 -7.02 -48.53
N LEU A 839 42.49 -6.21 -47.85
CA LEU A 839 41.94 -6.54 -46.54
C LEU A 839 40.45 -6.82 -46.69
N LEU A 840 40.03 -7.95 -46.13
CA LEU A 840 38.63 -8.21 -45.80
C LEU A 840 38.39 -7.65 -44.41
N ILE A 841 37.51 -6.66 -44.28
CA ILE A 841 37.29 -5.95 -43.03
C ILE A 841 35.88 -6.20 -42.54
N ARG A 842 35.77 -6.77 -41.35
CA ARG A 842 34.51 -6.94 -40.62
C ARG A 842 34.39 -5.82 -39.59
N PRO A 843 33.36 -4.97 -39.63
CA PRO A 843 33.10 -4.08 -38.52
C PRO A 843 32.87 -4.83 -37.21
N TRP A 844 33.52 -4.36 -36.14
CA TRP A 844 33.33 -4.89 -34.80
C TRP A 844 31.97 -4.49 -34.26
N THR A 845 31.22 -5.47 -33.74
CA THR A 845 30.00 -5.25 -32.96
C THR A 845 30.00 -6.20 -31.78
N ARG A 846 29.59 -5.72 -30.60
CA ARG A 846 29.56 -6.51 -29.36
C ARG A 846 28.63 -7.75 -29.47
N TYR A 847 27.67 -7.72 -30.41
CA TYR A 847 26.78 -8.83 -30.74
C TYR A 847 27.49 -10.13 -31.14
N LEU A 848 28.73 -10.05 -31.64
CA LEU A 848 29.52 -11.23 -31.99
C LEU A 848 29.97 -12.05 -30.78
N LEU A 849 29.86 -11.52 -29.56
CA LEU A 849 30.18 -12.21 -28.31
C LEU A 849 29.01 -13.05 -27.76
N GLY A 850 27.83 -13.02 -28.39
CA GLY A 850 26.69 -13.87 -28.02
C GLY A 850 26.03 -13.54 -26.68
N LEU A 851 26.20 -12.31 -26.18
CA LEU A 851 25.50 -11.84 -24.97
C LEU A 851 23.99 -11.75 -25.25
N SER A 852 23.20 -12.65 -24.65
CA SER A 852 21.76 -12.78 -24.90
C SER A 852 21.00 -11.45 -24.75
N ASP A 853 19.90 -11.32 -25.50
CA ASP A 853 19.02 -10.14 -25.52
C ASP A 853 18.28 -9.88 -24.20
N PHE A 854 18.40 -10.77 -23.20
CA PHE A 854 17.62 -10.74 -21.96
C PHE A 854 18.44 -10.56 -20.67
N ALA A 855 19.77 -10.42 -20.76
CA ALA A 855 20.64 -10.40 -19.57
C ALA A 855 21.01 -9.01 -19.03
N GLU A 856 20.58 -7.91 -19.66
CA GLU A 856 20.80 -6.53 -19.17
C GLU A 856 19.46 -5.85 -18.85
N LEU A 857 18.60 -6.55 -18.10
CA LEU A 857 17.32 -6.06 -17.55
C LEU A 857 17.48 -5.50 -16.12
N LEU A 858 18.61 -4.88 -15.80
CA LEU A 858 18.85 -4.22 -14.52
C LEU A 858 19.40 -2.83 -14.81
N ASP A 859 18.48 -1.86 -14.97
CA ASP A 859 18.69 -0.44 -14.60
C ASP A 859 17.48 0.48 -14.87
N PHE A 860 16.30 -0.06 -15.21
CA PHE A 860 15.05 0.69 -15.17
C PHE A 860 13.95 -0.14 -14.46
N ALA A 861 13.71 0.16 -13.18
CA ALA A 861 12.74 -0.45 -12.24
C ALA A 861 11.27 -0.46 -12.79
N GLU A 862 10.28 -1.27 -12.35
CA GLU A 862 9.87 -1.88 -11.06
C GLU A 862 9.18 -3.25 -11.30
N PRO A 863 8.99 -4.12 -10.28
CA PRO A 863 8.42 -5.47 -10.45
C PRO A 863 6.90 -5.43 -10.73
N PRO A 864 6.34 -6.34 -11.54
CA PRO A 864 4.90 -6.48 -11.65
C PRO A 864 4.34 -7.29 -10.46
N ASP A 865 3.37 -6.70 -9.76
CA ASP A 865 2.40 -7.43 -8.93
C ASP A 865 1.54 -8.34 -9.82
N ILE A 866 1.55 -9.64 -9.53
CA ILE A 866 0.58 -10.59 -10.08
C ILE A 866 0.09 -11.48 -8.94
N ASN A 867 -1.06 -11.10 -8.37
CA ASN A 867 -2.01 -12.03 -7.78
C ASN A 867 -2.88 -12.58 -8.93
N ASP A 868 -2.66 -13.83 -9.32
CA ASP A 868 -3.77 -14.77 -9.54
C ASP A 868 -3.25 -16.21 -9.74
N GLU A 869 -3.96 -17.13 -9.09
CA GLU A 869 -3.65 -18.55 -9.00
C GLU A 869 -3.68 -19.25 -10.37
N CYS A 870 -2.51 -19.72 -10.82
CA CYS A 870 -2.41 -20.88 -11.71
C CYS A 870 -1.12 -21.67 -11.43
N SER A 871 -1.27 -22.73 -10.63
CA SER A 871 -0.41 -23.92 -10.50
C SER A 871 1.09 -23.75 -10.81
N VAL A 872 1.84 -23.29 -9.80
CA VAL A 872 3.31 -23.37 -9.76
C VAL A 872 3.73 -24.78 -9.36
N GLN A 873 3.74 -25.74 -10.30
CA GLN A 873 4.41 -27.02 -10.06
C GLN A 873 5.04 -27.71 -11.29
N ASP A 874 4.84 -27.24 -12.53
CA ASP A 874 5.33 -27.94 -13.73
C ASP A 874 6.27 -27.15 -14.66
N TYR A 875 6.95 -26.09 -14.17
CA TYR A 875 7.98 -25.38 -14.96
C TYR A 875 9.35 -25.20 -14.27
N TRP A 876 9.54 -25.80 -13.09
CA TRP A 876 10.75 -25.64 -12.28
C TRP A 876 11.59 -26.92 -12.17
N SER A 877 12.02 -27.47 -13.31
CA SER A 877 13.01 -28.56 -13.32
C SER A 877 14.02 -28.50 -14.46
N ALA A 878 14.33 -27.32 -15.01
CA ALA A 878 15.39 -27.16 -16.02
C ALA A 878 16.02 -25.74 -16.07
N LEU A 879 16.20 -25.09 -14.92
CA LEU A 879 17.07 -23.92 -14.80
C LEU A 879 18.11 -24.22 -13.74
N GLU A 880 19.18 -24.88 -14.17
CA GLU A 880 20.45 -24.79 -13.48
C GLU A 880 20.79 -23.30 -13.32
N SER A 881 21.22 -22.96 -12.11
CA SER A 881 21.81 -21.67 -11.72
C SER A 881 22.62 -21.01 -12.86
N PRO A 882 22.64 -19.66 -12.97
CA PRO A 882 23.53 -18.96 -13.88
C PRO A 882 24.98 -19.10 -13.37
N GLY A 883 25.56 -20.27 -13.59
CA GLY A 883 26.95 -20.57 -13.36
C GLY A 883 27.78 -19.88 -14.43
N GLU A 884 28.86 -19.25 -14.00
CA GLU A 884 29.93 -18.71 -14.82
C GLU A 884 30.27 -19.69 -15.96
N GLN A 885 29.85 -19.37 -17.19
CA GLN A 885 30.40 -20.04 -18.35
C GLN A 885 31.91 -19.71 -18.42
N PRO A 886 32.80 -20.70 -18.61
CA PRO A 886 34.23 -20.43 -18.74
C PRO A 886 34.49 -19.44 -19.87
N GLU A 887 35.30 -18.39 -19.65
CA GLU A 887 35.65 -17.37 -20.67
C GLU A 887 36.12 -18.01 -22.00
N CYS A 888 36.77 -19.17 -21.92
CA CYS A 888 37.16 -19.97 -23.07
C CYS A 888 35.97 -20.38 -23.96
N GLU A 889 34.81 -20.75 -23.38
CA GLU A 889 33.63 -21.13 -24.16
C GLU A 889 33.12 -19.96 -24.99
N ARG A 890 33.09 -18.75 -24.41
CA ARG A 890 32.68 -17.52 -25.11
C ARG A 890 33.66 -17.15 -26.23
N ALA A 891 34.97 -17.31 -25.99
CA ALA A 891 36.00 -17.10 -27.00
C ALA A 891 35.87 -18.04 -28.21
N PHE A 892 35.54 -19.32 -27.99
CA PHE A 892 35.31 -20.26 -29.10
C PHE A 892 34.02 -19.98 -29.87
N ARG A 893 32.95 -19.57 -29.17
CA ARG A 893 31.71 -19.14 -29.82
C ARG A 893 31.95 -17.96 -30.76
N LEU A 894 32.76 -16.99 -30.34
CA LEU A 894 33.17 -15.86 -31.20
C LEU A 894 33.86 -16.35 -32.49
N VAL A 895 34.85 -17.24 -32.40
CA VAL A 895 35.57 -17.77 -33.58
C VAL A 895 34.62 -18.54 -34.52
N ALA A 896 33.66 -19.29 -33.99
CA ALA A 896 32.64 -19.97 -34.80
C ALA A 896 31.75 -18.97 -35.58
N HIS A 897 31.39 -17.83 -34.99
CA HIS A 897 30.63 -16.77 -35.66
C HIS A 897 31.46 -16.00 -36.71
N LEU A 898 32.78 -15.95 -36.54
CA LEU A 898 33.70 -15.41 -37.57
C LEU A 898 33.78 -16.32 -38.80
N GLY A 899 33.59 -17.64 -38.65
CA GLY A 899 33.66 -18.61 -39.76
C GLY A 899 32.42 -18.72 -40.67
N LYS A 900 31.33 -17.97 -40.41
CA LYS A 900 30.13 -17.94 -41.26
C LYS A 900 30.24 -16.88 -42.38
N PRO A 901 29.46 -16.96 -43.47
CA PRO A 901 29.32 -15.84 -44.40
C PRO A 901 28.65 -14.63 -43.71
N PHE A 902 29.25 -13.45 -43.82
CA PHE A 902 28.77 -12.18 -43.23
C PHE A 902 29.11 -10.98 -44.12
N SER A 903 28.46 -9.83 -43.87
CA SER A 903 28.73 -8.57 -44.56
C SER A 903 30.09 -7.98 -44.17
N ALA A 904 31.00 -7.80 -45.13
CA ALA A 904 32.35 -7.32 -44.92
C ALA A 904 32.75 -6.30 -46.01
N PHE A 905 33.72 -5.43 -45.71
CA PHE A 905 34.35 -4.59 -46.72
C PHE A 905 35.52 -5.31 -47.38
N LEU A 906 35.65 -5.13 -48.69
CA LEU A 906 36.86 -5.43 -49.43
C LEU A 906 37.59 -4.12 -49.70
N LEU A 907 38.73 -3.92 -49.04
CA LEU A 907 39.55 -2.72 -49.18
C LEU A 907 40.89 -3.04 -49.85
N VAL A 908 41.27 -2.23 -50.84
CA VAL A 908 42.58 -2.29 -51.50
C VAL A 908 43.42 -1.11 -51.07
N GLN A 909 44.65 -1.39 -50.62
CA GLN A 909 45.63 -0.39 -50.28
C GLN A 909 46.08 0.39 -51.53
N GLN A 910 46.00 1.72 -51.45
CA GLN A 910 46.49 2.66 -52.46
C GLN A 910 47.97 3.00 -52.20
N PRO A 911 48.71 3.53 -53.21
CA PRO A 911 50.13 3.87 -53.07
C PRO A 911 50.46 4.87 -51.94
N GLY A 912 49.48 5.67 -51.49
CA GLY A 912 49.61 6.64 -50.39
C GLY A 912 49.31 6.09 -48.99
N GLY A 913 49.10 4.77 -48.84
CA GLY A 913 48.77 4.14 -47.54
C GLY A 913 47.28 4.16 -47.19
N GLU A 914 46.47 4.93 -47.90
CA GLU A 914 45.00 4.94 -47.81
C GLU A 914 44.39 3.67 -48.39
N TYR A 915 43.23 3.27 -47.87
CA TYR A 915 42.48 2.12 -48.37
C TYR A 915 41.25 2.59 -49.16
N ARG A 916 40.94 1.93 -50.28
CA ARG A 916 39.75 2.20 -51.11
C ARG A 916 38.92 0.92 -51.30
N ARG A 917 37.58 1.05 -51.26
CA ARG A 917 36.64 -0.06 -51.53
C ARG A 917 36.70 -0.51 -53.01
N ILE A 918 36.63 -1.83 -53.26
CA ILE A 918 36.82 -2.41 -54.60
C ILE A 918 35.55 -2.37 -55.49
N ALA A 919 34.36 -2.37 -54.90
CA ALA A 919 33.08 -2.52 -55.61
C ALA A 919 32.12 -1.34 -55.35
N SER A 920 32.61 -0.11 -55.48
CA SER A 920 31.79 1.11 -55.41
C SER A 920 32.56 2.29 -56.02
N ASP A 921 31.86 3.17 -56.71
CA ASP A 921 32.41 4.44 -57.22
C ASP A 921 32.77 5.43 -56.10
N ILE A 922 32.29 5.18 -54.88
CA ILE A 922 32.51 6.03 -53.70
C ILE A 922 33.84 5.67 -53.04
N SER A 923 34.74 6.65 -52.95
CA SER A 923 35.99 6.53 -52.20
C SER A 923 35.72 6.54 -50.70
N ILE A 924 35.62 5.37 -50.08
CA ILE A 924 35.84 5.27 -48.63
C ILE A 924 37.34 5.50 -48.43
N ILE A 925 37.76 6.67 -47.95
CA ILE A 925 39.14 6.93 -47.56
C ILE A 925 39.24 6.46 -46.11
N ALA A 926 39.73 5.24 -45.92
CA ALA A 926 39.96 4.72 -44.57
C ALA A 926 41.43 4.87 -44.19
N GLN A 927 41.69 5.60 -43.10
CA GLN A 927 43.00 5.65 -42.46
C GLN A 927 43.03 4.61 -41.33
N VAL A 928 44.00 3.70 -41.36
CA VAL A 928 44.24 2.73 -40.29
C VAL A 928 45.12 3.39 -39.23
N ARG A 929 44.67 3.47 -37.98
CA ARG A 929 45.55 3.83 -36.85
C ARG A 929 46.13 2.56 -36.23
N ASP A 930 47.46 2.45 -36.25
CA ASP A 930 48.20 1.30 -35.71
C ASP A 930 48.11 1.23 -34.17
N ALA A 931 47.87 0.02 -33.67
CA ALA A 931 48.29 -0.42 -32.34
C ALA A 931 49.08 -1.72 -32.50
N SER A 932 50.41 -1.59 -32.54
CA SER A 932 51.48 -2.57 -32.28
C SER A 932 51.31 -4.06 -32.68
N SER A 933 52.30 -4.52 -33.45
CA SER A 933 52.75 -5.89 -33.79
C SER A 933 51.94 -6.72 -34.78
N ILE A 934 52.46 -6.69 -36.01
CA ILE A 934 52.29 -7.65 -37.11
C ILE A 934 52.91 -8.97 -36.66
N ASP A 935 52.10 -10.02 -36.43
CA ASP A 935 52.45 -11.43 -36.72
C ASP A 935 51.36 -12.48 -36.40
N ASP A 936 50.12 -12.10 -36.04
CA ASP A 936 49.05 -13.07 -35.76
C ASP A 936 47.94 -13.13 -36.84
N LEU A 937 47.30 -14.31 -36.96
CA LEU A 937 46.29 -14.69 -37.97
C LEU A 937 45.07 -13.74 -38.14
N MET A 938 44.83 -12.81 -37.21
CA MET A 938 43.74 -11.80 -37.25
C MET A 938 44.20 -10.48 -36.62
N ASP A 939 43.89 -9.34 -37.26
CA ASP A 939 44.35 -8.01 -36.81
C ASP A 939 43.16 -7.08 -36.53
N ILE A 940 43.20 -6.32 -35.43
CA ILE A 940 42.13 -5.41 -35.01
C ILE A 940 42.53 -3.98 -35.36
N ARG A 941 41.74 -3.33 -36.22
CA ARG A 941 42.04 -2.01 -36.78
C ARG A 941 40.86 -1.07 -36.59
N THR A 942 41.13 0.18 -36.22
CA THR A 942 40.09 1.24 -36.27
C THR A 942 40.17 1.93 -37.61
N LEU A 943 39.07 1.89 -38.36
CA LEU A 943 38.89 2.64 -39.60
C LEU A 943 38.26 4.00 -39.30
N GLU A 944 38.84 5.06 -39.83
CA GLU A 944 38.22 6.38 -39.87
C GLU A 944 37.58 6.56 -41.26
N ILE A 945 36.24 6.58 -41.33
CA ILE A 945 35.46 6.77 -42.56
C ILE A 945 35.01 8.23 -42.62
N LEU A 946 35.34 8.91 -43.72
CA LEU A 946 34.92 10.28 -44.02
C LEU A 946 33.47 10.39 -44.47
#